data_AF-A5GAH4-F1
#
_entry.id   AF-A5GAH4-F1
#
_cell.length_a   1.000
_cell.length_b   1.000
_cell.length_c   1.000
_cell.angle_alpha   90.00
_cell.angle_beta   90.00
_cell.angle_gamma   90.00
#
_symmetry.space_group_name_H-M   'P 1'
#
loop_
_entity.id
_entity.type
_entity.pdbx_description
1 polymer ?
#
loop_
_entity_poly.entity_id
_entity_poly.type
_entity_poly.pdbx_seq_one_letter_code
_entity_poly.pdbx_strand_id
1 'polypeptide(L)'
;MRVYRGWLVVAIFALVATGVFIAPAYSSDSLTPGEVAVTSDNYWAPWVTKTTINSATINWRGENLGAGTVEYAKSSFYEKHQKFQKKKSSRITGPYQHVQLTGLEPNTSYVYRVRPSDNADVFSNRTFRTMPVKGPFTFIVISDSQEGHNYTEEKRFKYVADAIAKEQDVLFILHGGDYAGHDSESLWAKYFKVADPMLAKFPIFTTIGNHEYHNEGGSYPPTAADQYHWSYDILPGAPLNHFFDCAGIRFIILDSPDPNNTDSDDPQTSLALAESQASWLESLLDNKMRGTFTMHHHPIWDYGRSTLNPDLQPWETLYHTYGISANFAGHTHNYQRYSVEGITYFIVGTAGGRFADINAGDPYAVWYQFGETRKLGYLKVTVDPTNNVATAKQIFVASVKEDDSDETPHVYDPPVIAETVTFPLRTVYMSNAGWAIGNDPDKTAVILHTDNGGKTWEVQGDGSLWKGHNANDISAVDKRTAWAALGGNDTGEEGMILHTKDGGKTWKVQALPQVIQDGVKGIKGVGRKEAWAVGLHGPVMHTNNGGKRWEIVPTPGITIKQVNRMDVLGKDIWIADFGNGENGMIHSPDGGRTWRQEYLPGVDRGHGPMTASIVNKKVAWTSVNLQGELYRTMDGGLTWKIDAPGIAGPNDIDDVCAVSADEAWAVQNGAAGYVMRVKIVGNDVIKSDWTFPNYVYEGVSAIDKQHAWIGGYRGMSSPSELPRGSILHTSDGGNTWVYQTLPVNDVDIWKLSFVGARR
;
A
#
# COMPACT_ATOMS: atom_id res chain seq x y z
N MET A 1 33.52 14.55 -65.55
CA MET A 1 32.21 15.14 -65.21
C MET A 1 31.68 14.35 -64.01
N ARG A 2 31.53 15.00 -62.84
CA ARG A 2 31.16 14.39 -61.56
C ARG A 2 29.73 13.84 -61.61
N VAL A 3 29.51 12.61 -61.10
CA VAL A 3 28.25 12.23 -60.44
C VAL A 3 28.59 11.36 -59.22
N TYR A 4 27.90 11.67 -58.13
CA TYR A 4 28.16 11.31 -56.73
C TYR A 4 27.95 9.83 -56.39
N ARG A 5 28.79 9.30 -55.49
CA ARG A 5 28.51 8.10 -54.70
C ARG A 5 27.58 8.47 -53.54
N GLY A 6 26.31 8.08 -53.62
CA GLY A 6 25.37 8.11 -52.49
C GLY A 6 25.46 6.81 -51.69
N TRP A 7 25.76 6.94 -50.39
CA TRP A 7 25.72 5.85 -49.42
C TRP A 7 24.26 5.52 -49.10
N LEU A 8 23.88 4.26 -49.29
CA LEU A 8 22.59 3.72 -48.87
C LEU A 8 22.67 3.42 -47.37
N VAL A 9 22.01 4.22 -46.55
CA VAL A 9 21.78 3.91 -45.13
C VAL A 9 20.71 2.83 -45.08
N VAL A 10 21.10 1.60 -44.71
CA VAL A 10 20.16 0.53 -44.37
C VAL A 10 19.67 0.80 -42.94
N ALA A 11 18.50 1.42 -42.83
CA ALA A 11 17.76 1.47 -41.57
C ALA A 11 17.15 0.10 -41.31
N ILE A 12 17.72 -0.63 -40.33
CA ILE A 12 17.10 -1.82 -39.75
C ILE A 12 15.91 -1.34 -38.92
N PHE A 13 14.70 -1.40 -39.49
CA PHE A 13 13.48 -1.35 -38.70
C PHE A 13 13.35 -2.66 -37.95
N ALA A 14 13.69 -2.64 -36.66
CA ALA A 14 13.23 -3.67 -35.73
C ALA A 14 11.71 -3.58 -35.64
N LEU A 15 11.01 -4.55 -36.25
CA LEU A 15 9.61 -4.80 -36.00
C LEU A 15 9.47 -5.13 -34.50
N VAL A 16 9.09 -4.15 -33.69
CA VAL A 16 8.49 -4.43 -32.39
C VAL A 16 7.10 -4.97 -32.73
N ALA A 17 7.00 -6.30 -32.78
CA ALA A 17 5.71 -6.97 -32.83
C ALA A 17 4.95 -6.56 -31.57
N THR A 18 4.01 -5.61 -31.72
CA THR A 18 2.95 -5.38 -30.75
C THR A 18 2.15 -6.67 -30.68
N GLY A 19 2.52 -7.53 -29.72
CA GLY A 19 1.73 -8.69 -29.36
C GLY A 19 0.40 -8.19 -28.81
N VAL A 20 -0.58 -8.02 -29.69
CA VAL A 20 -1.98 -8.02 -29.30
C VAL A 20 -2.23 -9.41 -28.73
N PHE A 21 -2.17 -9.53 -27.41
CA PHE A 21 -2.65 -10.71 -26.72
C PHE A 21 -4.15 -10.76 -26.94
N ILE A 22 -4.56 -11.57 -27.92
CA ILE A 22 -5.92 -12.10 -27.98
C ILE A 22 -6.03 -12.99 -26.75
N ALA A 23 -6.66 -12.48 -25.69
CA ALA A 23 -7.15 -13.32 -24.61
C ALA A 23 -7.95 -14.46 -25.25
N PRO A 24 -7.80 -15.72 -24.82
CA PRO A 24 -8.63 -16.80 -25.36
C PRO A 24 -10.09 -16.36 -25.22
N ALA A 25 -10.81 -16.32 -26.33
CA ALA A 25 -12.23 -16.02 -26.33
C ALA A 25 -12.92 -17.09 -25.48
N TYR A 26 -13.22 -16.74 -24.24
CA TYR A 26 -14.07 -17.56 -23.39
C TYR A 26 -15.47 -17.47 -23.97
N SER A 27 -16.17 -18.62 -24.02
CA SER A 27 -17.51 -18.70 -24.61
C SER A 27 -18.37 -17.60 -24.03
N SER A 28 -18.88 -16.73 -24.90
CA SER A 28 -19.88 -15.73 -24.54
C SER A 28 -20.97 -16.40 -23.73
N ASP A 29 -21.19 -15.95 -22.49
CA ASP A 29 -22.34 -16.33 -21.67
C ASP A 29 -23.60 -15.94 -22.45
N SER A 30 -24.11 -16.85 -23.28
CA SER A 30 -25.30 -16.62 -24.09
C SER A 30 -26.54 -16.96 -23.28
N LEU A 31 -26.76 -16.20 -22.20
CA LEU A 31 -28.12 -15.97 -21.73
C LEU A 31 -28.64 -14.77 -22.53
N THR A 32 -29.58 -15.04 -23.43
CA THR A 32 -30.37 -14.01 -24.12
C THR A 32 -30.87 -12.96 -23.12
N PRO A 33 -30.83 -11.65 -23.44
CA PRO A 33 -31.32 -10.61 -22.55
C PRO A 33 -32.83 -10.75 -22.40
N GLY A 34 -33.27 -11.41 -21.34
CA GLY A 34 -34.67 -11.70 -21.13
C GLY A 34 -34.86 -12.44 -19.83
N GLU A 35 -35.05 -11.66 -18.76
CA GLU A 35 -36.04 -11.81 -17.69
C GLU A 35 -35.52 -11.07 -16.46
N VAL A 36 -35.77 -9.76 -16.43
CA VAL A 36 -35.67 -8.94 -15.20
C VAL A 36 -36.56 -9.58 -14.15
N ALA A 37 -36.12 -9.65 -12.90
CA ALA A 37 -36.98 -10.13 -11.82
C ALA A 37 -38.26 -9.30 -11.76
N VAL A 38 -39.38 -9.94 -11.41
CA VAL A 38 -40.58 -9.21 -10.98
C VAL A 38 -40.31 -8.70 -9.58
N THR A 39 -39.57 -7.59 -9.47
CA THR A 39 -39.29 -6.93 -8.21
C THR A 39 -40.52 -6.13 -7.79
N SER A 40 -41.00 -6.34 -6.56
CA SER A 40 -42.00 -5.51 -5.89
C SER A 40 -41.40 -4.93 -4.61
N ASP A 41 -42.14 -4.09 -3.90
CA ASP A 41 -41.73 -3.53 -2.60
C ASP A 41 -41.25 -4.61 -1.61
N ASN A 42 -41.75 -5.84 -1.77
CA ASN A 42 -41.44 -6.95 -0.89
C ASN A 42 -40.46 -8.00 -1.45
N TYR A 43 -40.16 -7.98 -2.76
CA TYR A 43 -39.21 -8.91 -3.40
C TYR A 43 -38.05 -8.15 -4.02
N TRP A 44 -36.91 -8.15 -3.32
CA TRP A 44 -35.69 -7.53 -3.82
C TRP A 44 -34.89 -8.51 -4.66
N ALA A 45 -34.38 -8.02 -5.79
CA ALA A 45 -33.57 -8.78 -6.74
C ALA A 45 -32.42 -9.52 -6.03
N PRO A 46 -32.25 -10.85 -6.22
CA PRO A 46 -31.14 -11.57 -5.64
C PRO A 46 -29.78 -11.05 -6.07
N TRP A 47 -28.85 -10.95 -5.12
CA TRP A 47 -27.49 -10.47 -5.36
C TRP A 47 -26.45 -11.39 -4.73
N VAL A 48 -25.22 -11.30 -5.23
CA VAL A 48 -24.11 -12.15 -4.79
C VAL A 48 -23.05 -11.32 -4.07
N THR A 49 -22.67 -11.73 -2.87
CA THR A 49 -21.59 -11.14 -2.06
C THR A 49 -20.57 -12.22 -1.67
N LYS A 50 -19.45 -11.82 -1.06
CA LYS A 50 -18.43 -12.74 -0.49
C LYS A 50 -18.01 -13.85 -1.46
N THR A 51 -17.89 -13.52 -2.73
CA THR A 51 -17.37 -14.47 -3.70
C THR A 51 -15.88 -14.65 -3.44
N THR A 52 -15.43 -15.90 -3.35
CA THR A 52 -14.02 -16.28 -3.20
C THR A 52 -13.65 -17.24 -4.33
N ILE A 53 -12.47 -17.88 -4.22
CA ILE A 53 -12.08 -18.95 -5.14
C ILE A 53 -12.98 -20.20 -5.05
N ASN A 54 -13.73 -20.41 -3.96
CA ASN A 54 -14.47 -21.66 -3.76
C ASN A 54 -15.83 -21.49 -3.05
N SER A 55 -16.27 -20.25 -2.83
CA SER A 55 -17.54 -19.93 -2.20
C SER A 55 -18.14 -18.65 -2.78
N ALA A 56 -19.45 -18.47 -2.57
CA ALA A 56 -20.18 -17.25 -2.85
C ALA A 56 -21.42 -17.21 -1.96
N THR A 57 -21.84 -16.04 -1.51
CA THR A 57 -23.07 -15.88 -0.71
C THR A 57 -24.17 -15.31 -1.60
N ILE A 58 -25.29 -16.04 -1.68
CA ILE A 58 -26.49 -15.62 -2.42
C ILE A 58 -27.46 -14.99 -1.44
N ASN A 59 -27.89 -13.77 -1.73
CA ASN A 59 -28.77 -12.98 -0.89
C ASN A 59 -30.07 -12.66 -1.62
N TRP A 60 -31.18 -12.54 -0.89
CA TRP A 60 -32.45 -12.03 -1.41
C TRP A 60 -33.36 -11.55 -0.27
N ARG A 61 -34.43 -10.82 -0.62
CA ARG A 61 -35.54 -10.47 0.29
C ARG A 61 -36.86 -11.01 -0.25
N GLY A 62 -37.74 -11.51 0.63
CA GLY A 62 -39.10 -11.94 0.32
C GLY A 62 -40.14 -11.45 1.34
N GLU A 63 -41.42 -11.78 1.12
CA GLU A 63 -42.57 -11.25 1.89
C GLU A 63 -42.74 -11.84 3.29
N ASN A 64 -42.40 -13.12 3.48
CA ASN A 64 -42.67 -13.83 4.73
C ASN A 64 -41.39 -14.21 5.49
N LEU A 65 -41.55 -14.61 6.76
CA LEU A 65 -40.52 -15.28 7.57
C LEU A 65 -40.05 -16.65 7.01
N GLY A 66 -40.37 -16.96 5.75
CA GLY A 66 -40.22 -18.27 5.13
C GLY A 66 -38.82 -18.51 4.56
N ALA A 67 -38.27 -19.70 4.81
CA ALA A 67 -37.00 -20.14 4.24
C ALA A 67 -37.10 -20.34 2.72
N GLY A 68 -36.10 -19.92 1.96
CA GLY A 68 -36.02 -20.23 0.51
C GLY A 68 -34.96 -21.27 0.17
N THR A 69 -34.84 -21.58 -1.13
CA THR A 69 -33.81 -22.47 -1.64
C THR A 69 -33.06 -21.87 -2.82
N VAL A 70 -31.77 -22.16 -2.91
CA VAL A 70 -30.90 -21.79 -4.02
C VAL A 70 -30.54 -23.05 -4.80
N GLU A 71 -30.88 -23.07 -6.08
CA GLU A 71 -30.51 -24.13 -7.03
C GLU A 71 -29.37 -23.60 -7.91
N TYR A 72 -28.33 -24.39 -8.15
CA TYR A 72 -27.16 -23.94 -8.90
C TYR A 72 -26.43 -25.06 -9.66
N ALA A 73 -25.76 -24.69 -10.74
CA ALA A 73 -24.94 -25.54 -11.58
C ALA A 73 -23.80 -24.73 -12.19
N LYS A 74 -22.72 -25.40 -12.61
CA LYS A 74 -21.74 -24.75 -13.51
C LYS A 74 -22.47 -24.32 -14.78
N SER A 75 -22.18 -23.13 -15.32
CA SER A 75 -22.84 -22.62 -16.53
C SER A 75 -22.73 -23.60 -17.69
N SER A 76 -21.53 -24.17 -17.91
CA SER A 76 -21.29 -25.19 -18.95
C SER A 76 -22.11 -26.46 -18.78
N PHE A 77 -22.46 -26.84 -17.54
CA PHE A 77 -23.36 -27.97 -17.29
C PHE A 77 -24.81 -27.58 -17.60
N TYR A 78 -25.22 -26.40 -17.13
CA TYR A 78 -26.59 -25.90 -17.32
C TYR A 78 -26.91 -25.70 -18.80
N GLU A 79 -26.02 -25.09 -19.58
CA GLU A 79 -26.19 -24.90 -21.03
C GLU A 79 -26.46 -26.23 -21.74
N LYS A 80 -25.72 -27.28 -21.40
CA LYS A 80 -25.82 -28.60 -22.04
C LYS A 80 -27.06 -29.39 -21.60
N HIS A 81 -27.48 -29.28 -20.34
CA HIS A 81 -28.49 -30.19 -19.76
C HIS A 81 -29.78 -29.49 -19.32
N GLN A 82 -29.80 -28.15 -19.28
CA GLN A 82 -30.90 -27.31 -18.82
C GLN A 82 -31.40 -27.71 -17.41
N LYS A 83 -30.46 -28.08 -16.52
CA LYS A 83 -30.73 -28.59 -15.17
C LYS A 83 -29.74 -28.05 -14.15
N PHE A 84 -30.21 -27.84 -12.92
CA PHE A 84 -29.37 -27.53 -11.77
C PHE A 84 -28.74 -28.78 -11.18
N GLN A 85 -27.49 -28.69 -10.70
CA GLN A 85 -26.71 -29.82 -10.17
C GLN A 85 -26.83 -29.95 -8.66
N LYS A 86 -26.95 -28.81 -7.99
CA LYS A 86 -26.93 -28.71 -6.53
C LYS A 86 -28.06 -27.81 -6.07
N LYS A 87 -28.47 -28.01 -4.82
CA LYS A 87 -29.48 -27.20 -4.13
C LYS A 87 -29.04 -26.96 -2.70
N LYS A 88 -29.31 -25.77 -2.16
CA LYS A 88 -29.08 -25.42 -0.76
C LYS A 88 -30.27 -24.65 -0.20
N SER A 89 -30.81 -25.08 0.93
CA SER A 89 -31.89 -24.37 1.63
C SER A 89 -31.32 -23.34 2.60
N SER A 90 -32.02 -22.22 2.73
CA SER A 90 -31.81 -21.30 3.85
C SER A 90 -32.20 -21.94 5.17
N ARG A 91 -31.57 -21.49 6.25
CA ARG A 91 -31.82 -21.91 7.62
C ARG A 91 -32.32 -20.77 8.51
N ILE A 92 -32.53 -19.59 7.94
CA ILE A 92 -32.89 -18.36 8.65
C ILE A 92 -34.38 -18.10 8.48
N THR A 93 -35.04 -17.78 9.59
CA THR A 93 -36.44 -17.31 9.65
C THR A 93 -36.42 -15.78 9.60
N GLY A 94 -36.87 -15.18 8.50
CA GLY A 94 -36.79 -13.73 8.30
C GLY A 94 -37.00 -13.33 6.83
N PRO A 95 -37.33 -12.07 6.54
CA PRO A 95 -37.48 -11.61 5.16
C PRO A 95 -36.14 -11.58 4.41
N TYR A 96 -35.03 -11.29 5.12
CA TYR A 96 -33.67 -11.27 4.58
C TYR A 96 -33.03 -12.65 4.66
N GLN A 97 -32.44 -13.07 3.55
CA GLN A 97 -31.95 -14.42 3.37
C GLN A 97 -30.51 -14.39 2.87
N HIS A 98 -29.64 -15.20 3.49
CA HIS A 98 -28.23 -15.28 3.15
C HIS A 98 -27.82 -16.76 3.08
N VAL A 99 -27.45 -17.24 1.89
CA VAL A 99 -27.09 -18.64 1.65
C VAL A 99 -25.70 -18.72 1.05
N GLN A 100 -24.72 -19.10 1.88
CA GLN A 100 -23.35 -19.34 1.41
C GLN A 100 -23.25 -20.67 0.66
N LEU A 101 -22.85 -20.63 -0.61
CA LEU A 101 -22.46 -21.80 -1.39
C LEU A 101 -20.98 -22.09 -1.14
N THR A 102 -20.61 -23.36 -0.97
CA THR A 102 -19.23 -23.80 -0.71
C THR A 102 -18.85 -24.98 -1.59
N GLY A 103 -17.54 -25.24 -1.74
CA GLY A 103 -17.05 -26.30 -2.62
C GLY A 103 -17.30 -26.00 -4.09
N LEU A 104 -17.24 -24.72 -4.45
CA LEU A 104 -17.24 -24.25 -5.84
C LEU A 104 -15.82 -24.36 -6.41
N GLU A 105 -15.71 -24.43 -7.73
CA GLU A 105 -14.42 -24.45 -8.43
C GLU A 105 -13.94 -23.02 -8.67
N PRO A 106 -12.63 -22.73 -8.55
CA PRO A 106 -12.07 -21.42 -8.88
C PRO A 106 -12.30 -21.03 -10.34
N ASN A 107 -12.40 -19.73 -10.59
CA ASN A 107 -12.56 -19.16 -11.94
C ASN A 107 -13.66 -19.83 -12.78
N THR A 108 -14.80 -20.15 -12.16
CA THR A 108 -15.87 -20.92 -12.80
C THR A 108 -17.18 -20.14 -12.74
N SER A 109 -17.83 -19.99 -13.90
CA SER A 109 -19.17 -19.41 -13.99
C SER A 109 -20.22 -20.41 -13.54
N TYR A 110 -21.18 -19.93 -12.76
CA TYR A 110 -22.33 -20.69 -12.26
C TYR A 110 -23.63 -20.00 -12.66
N VAL A 111 -24.62 -20.79 -13.07
CA VAL A 111 -26.01 -20.37 -13.16
C VAL A 111 -26.69 -20.76 -11.85
N TYR A 112 -27.46 -19.83 -11.28
CA TYR A 112 -28.26 -20.08 -10.08
C TYR A 112 -29.68 -19.55 -10.21
N ARG A 113 -30.58 -20.09 -9.38
CA ARG A 113 -31.95 -19.61 -9.22
C ARG A 113 -32.33 -19.63 -7.75
N VAL A 114 -32.94 -18.54 -7.30
CA VAL A 114 -33.49 -18.42 -5.95
C VAL A 114 -34.98 -18.74 -6.00
N ARG A 115 -35.43 -19.61 -5.09
CA ARG A 115 -36.82 -20.03 -4.94
C ARG A 115 -37.27 -19.74 -3.51
N PRO A 116 -37.81 -18.54 -3.22
CA PRO A 116 -38.50 -18.25 -1.97
C PRO A 116 -39.65 -19.25 -1.72
N SER A 117 -39.95 -19.58 -0.45
CA SER A 117 -41.02 -20.55 -0.14
C SER A 117 -42.42 -20.04 -0.49
N ASP A 118 -42.61 -18.73 -0.42
CA ASP A 118 -43.86 -18.02 -0.67
C ASP A 118 -44.10 -17.75 -2.16
N ASN A 119 -43.05 -17.52 -2.94
CA ASN A 119 -43.14 -17.40 -4.39
C ASN A 119 -41.92 -18.00 -5.09
N ALA A 120 -42.01 -19.30 -5.41
CA ALA A 120 -40.87 -20.08 -5.87
C ALA A 120 -40.34 -19.71 -7.27
N ASP A 121 -41.10 -18.94 -8.05
CA ASP A 121 -40.76 -18.58 -9.44
C ASP A 121 -40.61 -17.06 -9.64
N VAL A 122 -40.53 -16.28 -8.55
CA VAL A 122 -40.42 -14.80 -8.60
C VAL A 122 -39.11 -14.30 -9.23
N PHE A 123 -38.03 -15.08 -9.12
CA PHE A 123 -36.71 -14.70 -9.61
C PHE A 123 -36.28 -15.59 -10.79
N SER A 124 -35.85 -14.93 -11.86
CA SER A 124 -35.24 -15.55 -13.03
C SER A 124 -33.87 -16.18 -12.70
N ASN A 125 -33.35 -16.96 -13.66
CA ASN A 125 -32.00 -17.49 -13.57
C ASN A 125 -30.97 -16.37 -13.64
N ARG A 126 -29.92 -16.51 -12.84
CA ARG A 126 -28.84 -15.53 -12.69
C ARG A 126 -27.48 -16.19 -12.80
N THR A 127 -26.44 -15.40 -12.89
CA THR A 127 -25.06 -15.89 -13.00
C THR A 127 -24.12 -15.21 -12.01
N PHE A 128 -23.05 -15.91 -11.68
CA PHE A 128 -21.86 -15.32 -11.05
C PHE A 128 -20.64 -16.15 -11.42
N ARG A 129 -19.44 -15.59 -11.25
CA ARG A 129 -18.16 -16.29 -11.46
C ARG A 129 -17.31 -16.24 -10.19
N THR A 130 -16.80 -17.38 -9.76
CA THR A 130 -15.86 -17.47 -8.63
C THR A 130 -14.53 -16.83 -8.96
N MET A 131 -13.81 -16.35 -7.94
CA MET A 131 -12.53 -15.67 -8.15
C MET A 131 -11.47 -16.62 -8.72
N PRO A 132 -10.57 -16.13 -9.59
CA PRO A 132 -9.40 -16.87 -10.02
C PRO A 132 -8.32 -16.89 -8.94
N VAL A 133 -7.54 -17.98 -8.92
CA VAL A 133 -6.33 -18.08 -8.07
C VAL A 133 -5.22 -17.16 -8.58
N LYS A 134 -5.12 -16.96 -9.90
CA LYS A 134 -4.11 -16.14 -10.58
C LYS A 134 -4.61 -15.68 -11.94
N GLY A 135 -3.92 -14.71 -12.53
CA GLY A 135 -4.18 -14.22 -13.88
C GLY A 135 -4.92 -12.88 -13.89
N PRO A 136 -5.15 -12.32 -15.08
CA PRO A 136 -5.81 -11.04 -15.22
C PRO A 136 -7.29 -11.14 -14.90
N PHE A 137 -7.87 -10.04 -14.41
CA PHE A 137 -9.30 -9.91 -14.17
C PHE A 137 -9.73 -8.46 -14.34
N THR A 138 -11.03 -8.25 -14.55
CA THR A 138 -11.62 -6.91 -14.66
C THR A 138 -12.71 -6.74 -13.61
N PHE A 139 -12.76 -5.58 -12.97
CA PHE A 139 -13.83 -5.18 -12.07
C PHE A 139 -14.33 -3.79 -12.43
N ILE A 140 -15.52 -3.44 -11.93
CA ILE A 140 -16.13 -2.13 -12.12
C ILE A 140 -16.20 -1.43 -10.77
N VAL A 141 -15.93 -0.13 -10.73
CA VAL A 141 -16.17 0.74 -9.57
C VAL A 141 -17.32 1.69 -9.88
N ILE A 142 -18.28 1.76 -8.97
CA ILE A 142 -19.39 2.71 -8.97
C ILE A 142 -19.60 3.25 -7.56
N SER A 143 -20.23 4.41 -7.45
CA SER A 143 -20.66 4.97 -6.18
C SER A 143 -21.75 6.00 -6.41
N ASP A 144 -22.55 6.26 -5.37
CA ASP A 144 -23.53 7.35 -5.34
C ASP A 144 -24.62 7.16 -6.40
N SER A 145 -25.39 6.07 -6.27
CA SER A 145 -26.49 5.71 -7.16
C SER A 145 -27.85 6.26 -6.73
N GLN A 146 -27.88 6.87 -5.55
CA GLN A 146 -29.08 7.30 -4.85
C GLN A 146 -29.89 8.34 -5.61
N GLU A 147 -31.19 8.39 -5.35
CA GLU A 147 -32.06 9.46 -5.82
C GLU A 147 -32.07 10.71 -4.94
N GLY A 148 -32.69 11.77 -5.45
CA GLY A 148 -32.93 13.00 -4.71
C GLY A 148 -34.22 13.69 -5.14
N HIS A 149 -34.42 14.91 -4.66
CA HIS A 149 -35.70 15.61 -4.77
C HIS A 149 -36.16 15.88 -6.22
N ASN A 150 -35.22 16.05 -7.16
CA ASN A 150 -35.48 16.40 -8.57
C ASN A 150 -34.84 15.41 -9.55
N TYR A 151 -34.51 14.20 -9.10
CA TYR A 151 -33.98 13.15 -9.97
C TYR A 151 -34.17 11.78 -9.33
N THR A 152 -34.49 10.76 -10.12
CA THR A 152 -34.76 9.39 -9.64
C THR A 152 -33.72 8.39 -10.15
N GLU A 153 -33.58 7.25 -9.47
CA GLU A 153 -32.70 6.16 -9.94
C GLU A 153 -33.14 5.65 -11.33
N GLU A 154 -34.44 5.59 -11.60
CA GLU A 154 -34.98 5.18 -12.91
C GLU A 154 -34.56 6.12 -14.05
N LYS A 155 -34.32 7.39 -13.73
CA LYS A 155 -33.95 8.42 -14.71
C LYS A 155 -32.44 8.65 -14.80
N ARG A 156 -31.64 8.19 -13.84
CA ARG A 156 -30.17 8.33 -13.86
C ARG A 156 -29.47 6.99 -13.76
N PHE A 157 -29.50 6.37 -12.57
CA PHE A 157 -28.76 5.15 -12.29
C PHE A 157 -29.12 3.98 -13.21
N LYS A 158 -30.37 3.90 -13.67
CA LYS A 158 -30.80 2.90 -14.64
C LYS A 158 -29.88 2.80 -15.88
N TYR A 159 -29.47 3.94 -16.43
CA TYR A 159 -28.61 3.96 -17.62
C TYR A 159 -27.20 3.40 -17.31
N VAL A 160 -26.69 3.65 -16.11
CA VAL A 160 -25.42 3.11 -15.62
C VAL A 160 -25.54 1.60 -15.40
N ALA A 161 -26.56 1.15 -14.66
CA ALA A 161 -26.82 -0.27 -14.40
C ALA A 161 -27.02 -1.08 -15.69
N ASP A 162 -27.81 -0.57 -16.64
CA ASP A 162 -28.05 -1.20 -17.94
C ASP A 162 -26.77 -1.28 -18.78
N ALA A 163 -25.90 -0.26 -18.72
CA ALA A 163 -24.63 -0.27 -19.43
C ALA A 163 -23.65 -1.27 -18.82
N ILE A 164 -23.56 -1.33 -17.48
CA ILE A 164 -22.76 -2.34 -16.77
C ILE A 164 -23.25 -3.75 -17.10
N ALA A 165 -24.56 -3.98 -17.15
CA ALA A 165 -25.13 -5.29 -17.49
C ALA A 165 -24.76 -5.79 -18.90
N LYS A 166 -24.35 -4.89 -19.80
CA LYS A 166 -23.88 -5.22 -21.17
C LYS A 166 -22.38 -5.53 -21.22
N GLU A 167 -21.63 -5.15 -20.19
CA GLU A 167 -20.19 -5.38 -20.14
C GLU A 167 -19.84 -6.87 -20.15
N GLN A 168 -18.71 -7.18 -20.78
CA GLN A 168 -18.16 -8.53 -20.88
C GLN A 168 -16.90 -8.65 -20.04
N ASP A 169 -16.59 -9.87 -19.60
CA ASP A 169 -15.39 -10.23 -18.82
C ASP A 169 -15.21 -9.50 -17.49
N VAL A 170 -16.29 -8.91 -16.95
CA VAL A 170 -16.31 -8.33 -15.60
C VAL A 170 -16.46 -9.45 -14.57
N LEU A 171 -15.63 -9.42 -13.52
CA LEU A 171 -15.64 -10.42 -12.45
C LEU A 171 -16.52 -10.01 -11.28
N PHE A 172 -16.50 -8.73 -10.89
CA PHE A 172 -17.32 -8.18 -9.82
C PHE A 172 -17.45 -6.66 -9.94
N ILE A 173 -18.36 -6.10 -9.16
CA ILE A 173 -18.58 -4.66 -8.97
C ILE A 173 -18.11 -4.30 -7.55
N LEU A 174 -17.39 -3.20 -7.43
CA LEU A 174 -17.02 -2.56 -6.17
C LEU A 174 -17.84 -1.28 -6.05
N HIS A 175 -18.76 -1.24 -5.08
CA HIS A 175 -19.67 -0.11 -4.89
C HIS A 175 -19.31 0.71 -3.66
N GLY A 176 -19.25 2.02 -3.82
CA GLY A 176 -18.66 2.96 -2.88
C GLY A 176 -19.51 3.53 -1.76
N GLY A 177 -20.69 2.97 -1.49
CA GLY A 177 -21.67 3.62 -0.62
C GLY A 177 -22.70 4.45 -1.38
N ASP A 178 -23.70 4.92 -0.65
CA ASP A 178 -24.82 5.74 -1.10
C ASP A 178 -25.63 5.07 -2.23
N TYR A 179 -26.27 3.96 -1.87
CA TYR A 179 -27.04 3.13 -2.79
C TYR A 179 -28.43 3.72 -3.01
N ALA A 180 -29.07 4.09 -1.91
CA ALA A 180 -30.42 4.63 -1.81
C ALA A 180 -30.39 5.99 -1.10
N GLY A 181 -31.44 6.80 -1.26
CA GLY A 181 -31.45 8.20 -0.79
C GLY A 181 -31.42 8.38 0.74
N HIS A 182 -31.74 7.34 1.51
CA HIS A 182 -31.53 7.21 2.96
C HIS A 182 -31.96 5.78 3.35
N ASP A 183 -31.82 5.39 4.62
CA ASP A 183 -32.26 4.07 5.06
C ASP A 183 -33.80 3.96 5.09
N SER A 184 -34.38 3.44 4.00
CA SER A 184 -35.83 3.21 3.85
C SER A 184 -36.09 2.00 2.97
N GLU A 185 -36.94 1.08 3.43
CA GLU A 185 -37.27 -0.15 2.69
C GLU A 185 -37.80 0.14 1.27
N SER A 186 -38.56 1.22 1.07
CA SER A 186 -39.11 1.58 -0.24
C SER A 186 -38.03 2.06 -1.21
N LEU A 187 -37.06 2.83 -0.73
CA LEU A 187 -35.94 3.30 -1.53
C LEU A 187 -35.00 2.14 -1.87
N TRP A 188 -34.75 1.23 -0.92
CA TRP A 188 -34.00 0.01 -1.18
C TRP A 188 -34.69 -0.89 -2.21
N ALA A 189 -36.01 -1.08 -2.12
CA ALA A 189 -36.77 -1.84 -3.12
C ALA A 189 -36.58 -1.26 -4.53
N LYS A 190 -36.57 0.07 -4.64
CA LYS A 190 -36.33 0.77 -5.89
C LYS A 190 -34.90 0.62 -6.39
N TYR A 191 -33.90 0.74 -5.52
CA TYR A 191 -32.50 0.45 -5.86
C TYR A 191 -32.37 -0.97 -6.43
N PHE A 192 -32.89 -1.99 -5.74
CA PHE A 192 -32.79 -3.39 -6.20
C PHE A 192 -33.55 -3.65 -7.50
N LYS A 193 -34.65 -2.95 -7.76
CA LYS A 193 -35.34 -2.97 -9.06
C LYS A 193 -34.47 -2.39 -10.18
N VAL A 194 -33.85 -1.24 -9.96
CA VAL A 194 -33.04 -0.54 -10.97
C VAL A 194 -31.68 -1.23 -11.20
N ALA A 195 -31.07 -1.73 -10.13
CA ALA A 195 -29.80 -2.45 -10.14
C ALA A 195 -29.92 -3.88 -10.67
N ASP A 196 -31.12 -4.45 -10.76
CA ASP A 196 -31.33 -5.86 -11.10
C ASP A 196 -30.54 -6.34 -12.33
N PRO A 197 -30.50 -5.61 -13.46
CA PRO A 197 -29.76 -6.05 -14.65
C PRO A 197 -28.27 -6.32 -14.39
N MET A 198 -27.62 -5.52 -13.54
CA MET A 198 -26.21 -5.74 -13.18
C MET A 198 -26.05 -6.81 -12.08
N LEU A 199 -26.95 -6.83 -11.08
CA LEU A 199 -26.91 -7.78 -9.97
C LEU A 199 -27.24 -9.22 -10.42
N ALA A 200 -27.95 -9.38 -11.53
CA ALA A 200 -28.23 -10.68 -12.13
C ALA A 200 -26.97 -11.38 -12.71
N LYS A 201 -25.86 -10.64 -12.87
CA LYS A 201 -24.63 -11.13 -13.51
C LYS A 201 -23.39 -11.05 -12.64
N PHE A 202 -23.24 -9.97 -11.88
CA PHE A 202 -21.98 -9.67 -11.23
C PHE A 202 -22.12 -9.67 -9.71
N PRO A 203 -21.24 -10.39 -8.98
CA PRO A 203 -21.07 -10.17 -7.55
C PRO A 203 -20.77 -8.72 -7.23
N ILE A 204 -21.26 -8.25 -6.10
CA ILE A 204 -21.04 -6.90 -5.59
C ILE A 204 -20.26 -6.96 -4.27
N PHE A 205 -19.23 -6.12 -4.17
CA PHE A 205 -18.49 -5.84 -2.96
C PHE A 205 -18.79 -4.42 -2.54
N THR A 206 -19.09 -4.23 -1.27
CA THR A 206 -19.85 -3.07 -0.83
C THR A 206 -19.07 -2.28 0.21
N THR A 207 -19.07 -0.97 0.05
CA THR A 207 -18.66 0.05 1.03
C THR A 207 -19.92 0.74 1.55
N ILE A 208 -19.88 1.28 2.77
CA ILE A 208 -20.97 2.06 3.35
C ILE A 208 -20.72 3.56 3.19
N GLY A 209 -21.75 4.31 2.81
CA GLY A 209 -21.76 5.77 2.72
C GLY A 209 -22.63 6.42 3.80
N ASN A 210 -22.67 7.76 3.82
CA ASN A 210 -23.38 8.49 4.86
C ASN A 210 -24.91 8.31 4.77
N HIS A 211 -25.46 8.09 3.57
CA HIS A 211 -26.91 7.87 3.41
C HIS A 211 -27.38 6.53 4.00
N GLU A 212 -26.48 5.57 4.21
CA GLU A 212 -26.80 4.32 4.89
C GLU A 212 -26.88 4.46 6.42
N TYR A 213 -26.31 5.53 6.99
CA TYR A 213 -26.39 5.84 8.42
C TYR A 213 -27.59 6.73 8.79
N HIS A 214 -28.08 7.55 7.84
CA HIS A 214 -29.18 8.48 8.08
C HIS A 214 -30.54 7.74 8.10
N ASN A 215 -31.15 7.69 9.28
CA ASN A 215 -32.45 7.07 9.52
C ASN A 215 -33.47 8.12 9.98
N GLU A 216 -34.32 8.60 9.06
CA GLU A 216 -35.44 9.49 9.40
C GLU A 216 -36.54 8.70 10.16
N GLY A 217 -36.32 8.44 11.45
CA GLY A 217 -37.34 7.94 12.39
C GLY A 217 -37.28 6.46 12.79
N GLY A 218 -36.20 5.72 12.51
CA GLY A 218 -36.05 4.30 12.87
C GLY A 218 -35.12 3.99 14.05
N SER A 219 -35.00 2.71 14.39
CA SER A 219 -34.11 2.19 15.44
C SER A 219 -32.64 2.20 14.98
N TYR A 220 -31.73 2.49 15.91
CA TYR A 220 -30.29 2.38 15.70
C TYR A 220 -29.78 0.96 16.07
N PRO A 221 -28.92 0.31 15.27
CA PRO A 221 -28.37 0.77 13.99
C PRO A 221 -29.39 0.70 12.82
N PRO A 222 -29.16 1.44 11.71
CA PRO A 222 -30.03 1.42 10.53
C PRO A 222 -30.25 0.01 9.97
N THR A 223 -31.43 -0.24 9.42
CA THR A 223 -31.81 -1.52 8.79
C THR A 223 -30.93 -1.89 7.60
N ALA A 224 -30.41 -0.91 6.84
CA ALA A 224 -29.37 -1.13 5.85
C ALA A 224 -28.08 -1.63 6.48
N ALA A 225 -27.54 -0.95 7.50
CA ALA A 225 -26.31 -1.35 8.18
C ALA A 225 -26.38 -2.78 8.74
N ASP A 226 -27.54 -3.19 9.29
CA ASP A 226 -27.78 -4.57 9.72
C ASP A 226 -27.66 -5.60 8.58
N GLN A 227 -28.12 -5.26 7.36
CA GLN A 227 -27.95 -6.12 6.19
C GLN A 227 -26.47 -6.28 5.79
N TYR A 228 -25.65 -5.26 6.00
CA TYR A 228 -24.21 -5.31 5.77
C TYR A 228 -23.51 -6.16 6.83
N HIS A 229 -23.89 -5.98 8.10
CA HIS A 229 -23.42 -6.80 9.21
C HIS A 229 -23.64 -8.29 8.93
N TRP A 230 -24.85 -8.68 8.50
CA TRP A 230 -25.16 -10.07 8.18
C TRP A 230 -24.51 -10.56 6.89
N SER A 231 -24.44 -9.71 5.87
CA SER A 231 -23.83 -10.09 4.59
C SER A 231 -22.33 -10.39 4.73
N TYR A 232 -21.64 -9.76 5.69
CA TYR A 232 -20.21 -9.91 5.90
C TYR A 232 -19.78 -10.68 7.15
N ASP A 233 -20.72 -11.15 7.98
CA ASP A 233 -20.46 -11.72 9.31
C ASP A 233 -19.76 -10.74 10.27
N ILE A 234 -20.10 -9.44 10.17
CA ILE A 234 -19.54 -8.38 11.03
C ILE A 234 -20.40 -8.29 12.30
N LEU A 235 -19.75 -8.23 13.46
CA LEU A 235 -20.44 -8.11 14.74
C LEU A 235 -21.16 -6.75 14.87
N PRO A 236 -22.35 -6.70 15.48
CA PRO A 236 -23.02 -5.43 15.76
C PRO A 236 -22.10 -4.47 16.54
N GLY A 237 -21.99 -3.22 16.07
CA GLY A 237 -21.17 -2.18 16.69
C GLY A 237 -19.66 -2.24 16.36
N ALA A 238 -19.22 -3.17 15.50
CA ALA A 238 -17.90 -3.11 14.88
C ALA A 238 -17.93 -2.22 13.62
N PRO A 239 -16.82 -1.56 13.23
CA PRO A 239 -16.73 -0.85 11.96
C PRO A 239 -17.13 -1.76 10.80
N LEU A 240 -17.79 -1.21 9.79
CA LEU A 240 -18.29 -1.96 8.62
C LEU A 240 -17.20 -2.19 7.56
N ASN A 241 -15.97 -2.41 8.04
CA ASN A 241 -14.80 -2.67 7.23
C ASN A 241 -14.63 -4.17 6.94
N HIS A 242 -14.10 -4.48 5.75
CA HIS A 242 -13.79 -5.85 5.36
C HIS A 242 -12.69 -5.88 4.30
N PHE A 243 -12.19 -7.07 3.99
CA PHE A 243 -11.21 -7.25 2.94
C PHE A 243 -11.46 -8.55 2.20
N PHE A 244 -10.95 -8.62 0.98
CA PHE A 244 -10.91 -9.84 0.20
C PHE A 244 -9.72 -9.86 -0.75
N ASP A 245 -9.37 -11.05 -1.21
CA ASP A 245 -8.22 -11.28 -2.07
C ASP A 245 -8.69 -11.89 -3.40
N CYS A 246 -8.19 -11.36 -4.53
CA CYS A 246 -8.49 -11.85 -5.87
C CYS A 246 -7.20 -11.93 -6.71
N ALA A 247 -6.88 -13.10 -7.26
CA ALA A 247 -5.70 -13.32 -8.11
C ALA A 247 -4.35 -12.83 -7.51
N GLY A 248 -4.20 -12.85 -6.18
CA GLY A 248 -3.00 -12.33 -5.50
C GLY A 248 -2.96 -10.80 -5.35
N ILE A 249 -4.11 -10.13 -5.50
CA ILE A 249 -4.35 -8.71 -5.23
C ILE A 249 -5.27 -8.58 -4.02
N ARG A 250 -4.98 -7.65 -3.12
CA ARG A 250 -5.80 -7.36 -1.94
C ARG A 250 -6.71 -6.16 -2.16
N PHE A 251 -7.95 -6.29 -1.73
CA PHE A 251 -8.93 -5.21 -1.65
C PHE A 251 -9.27 -4.97 -0.18
N ILE A 252 -9.10 -3.74 0.29
CA ILE A 252 -9.41 -3.32 1.66
C ILE A 252 -10.53 -2.28 1.60
N ILE A 253 -11.63 -2.56 2.26
CA ILE A 253 -12.82 -1.72 2.29
C ILE A 253 -12.92 -1.14 3.69
N LEU A 254 -12.97 0.18 3.79
CA LEU A 254 -12.96 0.93 5.03
C LEU A 254 -14.25 1.71 5.21
N ASP A 255 -14.61 1.91 6.47
CA ASP A 255 -15.78 2.64 6.92
C ASP A 255 -15.37 4.10 7.21
N SER A 256 -15.62 5.01 6.28
CA SER A 256 -15.12 6.40 6.38
C SER A 256 -15.98 7.28 7.29
N PRO A 257 -15.38 8.13 8.14
CA PRO A 257 -16.12 9.14 8.90
C PRO A 257 -16.79 10.17 7.98
N ASP A 258 -17.98 10.64 8.39
CA ASP A 258 -18.68 11.77 7.75
C ASP A 258 -18.32 13.09 8.45
N PRO A 259 -17.62 14.03 7.76
CA PRO A 259 -17.18 15.30 8.34
C PRO A 259 -18.29 16.36 8.45
N ASN A 260 -19.44 16.17 7.80
CA ASN A 260 -20.53 17.16 7.75
C ASN A 260 -21.63 16.94 8.78
N ASN A 261 -21.57 15.84 9.53
CA ASN A 261 -22.64 15.43 10.43
C ASN A 261 -22.37 15.93 11.86
N THR A 262 -22.89 17.10 12.20
CA THR A 262 -22.96 17.62 13.58
C THR A 262 -24.21 17.15 14.34
N ASP A 263 -25.08 16.37 13.70
CA ASP A 263 -26.33 15.89 14.30
C ASP A 263 -26.09 14.61 15.12
N SER A 264 -26.80 14.51 16.25
CA SER A 264 -26.58 13.57 17.35
C SER A 264 -26.87 12.09 17.05
N ASP A 265 -27.26 11.77 15.82
CA ASP A 265 -27.93 10.50 15.49
C ASP A 265 -26.99 9.48 14.80
N ASP A 266 -25.74 9.86 14.50
CA ASP A 266 -24.68 9.00 13.99
C ASP A 266 -23.46 9.01 14.93
N PRO A 267 -23.06 7.87 15.54
CA PRO A 267 -21.90 7.83 16.43
C PRO A 267 -20.53 7.87 15.73
N GLN A 268 -20.46 7.99 14.40
CA GLN A 268 -19.24 7.74 13.60
C GLN A 268 -18.65 8.97 12.87
N THR A 269 -18.84 10.17 13.40
CA THR A 269 -18.52 11.47 12.75
C THR A 269 -17.10 11.99 12.98
N SER A 270 -16.14 11.13 13.35
CA SER A 270 -14.84 11.61 13.85
C SER A 270 -13.62 10.88 13.29
N LEU A 271 -12.49 11.60 13.29
CA LEU A 271 -11.14 11.05 13.20
C LEU A 271 -10.96 9.76 14.03
N ALA A 272 -11.66 9.61 15.16
CA ALA A 272 -11.57 8.42 16.00
C ALA A 272 -12.02 7.14 15.27
N LEU A 273 -12.99 7.22 14.34
CA LEU A 273 -13.38 6.07 13.52
C LEU A 273 -12.23 5.64 12.61
N ALA A 274 -11.59 6.59 11.93
CA ALA A 274 -10.45 6.32 11.07
C ALA A 274 -9.27 5.75 11.87
N GLU A 275 -8.98 6.33 13.04
CA GLU A 275 -7.95 5.85 13.96
C GLU A 275 -8.24 4.44 14.48
N SER A 276 -9.51 4.11 14.78
CA SER A 276 -9.91 2.77 15.26
C SER A 276 -9.62 1.67 14.23
N GLN A 277 -9.68 2.00 12.94
CA GLN A 277 -9.40 1.08 11.84
C GLN A 277 -7.92 1.06 11.43
N ALA A 278 -7.11 2.04 11.86
CA ALA A 278 -5.75 2.24 11.36
C ALA A 278 -4.83 1.03 11.66
N SER A 279 -4.89 0.45 12.86
CA SER A 279 -4.08 -0.74 13.18
C SER A 279 -4.50 -1.98 12.38
N TRP A 280 -5.80 -2.13 12.10
CA TRP A 280 -6.30 -3.20 11.26
C TRP A 280 -5.86 -3.01 9.80
N LEU A 281 -6.00 -1.79 9.28
CA LEU A 281 -5.54 -1.40 7.95
C LEU A 281 -4.04 -1.65 7.79
N GLU A 282 -3.21 -1.20 8.73
CA GLU A 282 -1.77 -1.42 8.75
C GLU A 282 -1.44 -2.92 8.68
N SER A 283 -2.12 -3.76 9.47
CA SER A 283 -1.92 -5.22 9.45
C SER A 283 -2.26 -5.87 8.10
N LEU A 284 -3.21 -5.29 7.37
CA LEU A 284 -3.60 -5.76 6.05
C LEU A 284 -2.70 -5.22 4.95
N LEU A 285 -2.13 -4.04 5.13
CA LEU A 285 -1.17 -3.40 4.22
C LEU A 285 0.24 -4.02 4.32
N ASP A 286 0.65 -4.49 5.50
CA ASP A 286 1.87 -5.28 5.68
C ASP A 286 1.71 -6.71 5.15
N ASN A 287 1.61 -6.81 3.82
CA ASN A 287 1.30 -8.04 3.11
C ASN A 287 2.28 -8.31 1.96
N LYS A 288 2.17 -9.51 1.36
CA LYS A 288 3.00 -9.96 0.23
C LYS A 288 2.22 -10.06 -1.09
N MET A 289 1.07 -9.40 -1.16
CA MET A 289 0.21 -9.38 -2.34
C MET A 289 0.88 -8.56 -3.44
N ARG A 290 0.53 -8.83 -4.70
CA ARG A 290 1.13 -8.16 -5.86
C ARG A 290 0.68 -6.70 -5.99
N GLY A 291 -0.44 -6.37 -5.38
CA GLY A 291 -1.00 -5.02 -5.34
C GLY A 291 -2.07 -4.95 -4.26
N THR A 292 -2.29 -3.75 -3.75
CA THR A 292 -3.37 -3.46 -2.80
C THR A 292 -4.22 -2.31 -3.32
N PHE A 293 -5.54 -2.50 -3.30
CA PHE A 293 -6.55 -1.49 -3.59
C PHE A 293 -7.34 -1.17 -2.33
N THR A 294 -7.69 0.10 -2.14
CA THR A 294 -8.53 0.54 -1.02
C THR A 294 -9.81 1.20 -1.54
N MET A 295 -10.91 1.03 -0.80
CA MET A 295 -12.18 1.71 -1.04
C MET A 295 -12.72 2.27 0.27
N HIS A 296 -13.18 3.50 0.25
CA HIS A 296 -13.94 4.14 1.32
C HIS A 296 -14.87 5.19 0.71
N HIS A 297 -15.98 5.52 1.34
CA HIS A 297 -16.97 6.38 0.73
C HIS A 297 -16.48 7.82 0.57
N HIS A 298 -16.08 8.48 1.66
CA HIS A 298 -15.60 9.86 1.62
C HIS A 298 -14.18 9.95 1.05
N PRO A 299 -13.88 10.90 0.13
CA PRO A 299 -12.56 11.01 -0.47
C PRO A 299 -11.52 11.65 0.47
N ILE A 300 -10.26 11.21 0.33
CA ILE A 300 -9.10 11.85 0.99
C ILE A 300 -8.76 13.19 0.33
N TRP A 301 -8.85 13.23 -1.01
CA TRP A 301 -8.52 14.36 -1.85
C TRP A 301 -9.74 14.73 -2.67
N ASP A 302 -10.15 15.99 -2.67
CA ASP A 302 -11.38 16.42 -3.34
C ASP A 302 -11.25 17.82 -3.97
N TYR A 303 -12.06 18.10 -5.00
CA TYR A 303 -12.12 19.39 -5.63
C TYR A 303 -12.76 20.39 -4.67
N GLY A 304 -12.26 21.62 -4.63
CA GLY A 304 -12.63 22.59 -3.60
C GLY A 304 -11.81 22.49 -2.32
N ARG A 305 -10.90 21.51 -2.20
CA ARG A 305 -9.87 21.48 -1.14
C ARG A 305 -8.47 21.62 -1.74
N SER A 306 -7.68 22.52 -1.16
CA SER A 306 -6.24 22.62 -1.46
C SER A 306 -5.38 21.66 -0.63
N THR A 307 -5.96 21.04 0.41
CA THR A 307 -5.31 20.16 1.38
C THR A 307 -6.06 18.84 1.53
N LEU A 308 -5.37 17.81 2.01
CA LEU A 308 -5.96 16.50 2.33
C LEU A 308 -7.08 16.61 3.37
N ASN A 309 -8.01 15.66 3.35
CA ASN A 309 -9.04 15.51 4.37
C ASN A 309 -8.40 15.07 5.71
N PRO A 310 -8.40 15.93 6.75
CA PRO A 310 -7.67 15.67 8.00
C PRO A 310 -8.16 14.41 8.72
N ASP A 311 -9.45 14.08 8.64
CA ASP A 311 -10.01 12.90 9.31
C ASP A 311 -9.52 11.58 8.68
N LEU A 312 -9.06 11.63 7.43
CA LEU A 312 -8.54 10.47 6.69
C LEU A 312 -7.00 10.47 6.57
N GLN A 313 -6.32 11.46 7.15
CA GLN A 313 -4.85 11.54 7.18
C GLN A 313 -4.17 10.27 7.74
N PRO A 314 -4.71 9.60 8.79
CA PRO A 314 -4.09 8.37 9.29
C PRO A 314 -3.99 7.28 8.22
N TRP A 315 -5.01 7.15 7.37
CA TRP A 315 -5.01 6.15 6.29
C TRP A 315 -4.11 6.56 5.14
N GLU A 316 -4.13 7.83 4.74
CA GLU A 316 -3.24 8.32 3.68
C GLU A 316 -1.77 8.13 4.03
N THR A 317 -1.41 8.37 5.29
CA THR A 317 -0.06 8.12 5.81
C THR A 317 0.33 6.65 5.64
N LEU A 318 -0.58 5.72 5.95
CA LEU A 318 -0.37 4.30 5.73
C LEU A 318 -0.32 3.94 4.24
N TYR A 319 -1.13 4.57 3.39
CA TYR A 319 -1.12 4.31 1.95
C TYR A 319 0.21 4.66 1.32
N HIS A 320 0.83 5.77 1.73
CA HIS A 320 2.16 6.17 1.28
C HIS A 320 3.26 5.31 1.89
N THR A 321 3.17 5.01 3.19
CA THR A 321 4.12 4.12 3.87
C THR A 321 4.17 2.74 3.22
N TYR A 322 3.01 2.17 2.89
CA TYR A 322 2.90 0.81 2.36
C TYR A 322 2.81 0.72 0.83
N GLY A 323 2.70 1.86 0.14
CA GLY A 323 2.64 1.94 -1.32
C GLY A 323 1.47 1.16 -1.93
N ILE A 324 0.22 1.54 -1.63
CA ILE A 324 -0.95 0.94 -2.31
C ILE A 324 -0.96 1.24 -3.81
N SER A 325 -1.67 0.44 -4.59
CA SER A 325 -1.77 0.59 -6.05
C SER A 325 -2.70 1.73 -6.45
N ALA A 326 -3.91 1.77 -5.87
CA ALA A 326 -4.85 2.88 -5.99
C ALA A 326 -5.85 2.90 -4.84
N ASN A 327 -6.39 4.08 -4.57
CA ASN A 327 -7.57 4.28 -3.74
C ASN A 327 -8.76 4.69 -4.60
N PHE A 328 -9.93 4.20 -4.24
CA PHE A 328 -11.21 4.55 -4.82
C PHE A 328 -12.11 5.17 -3.74
N ALA A 329 -12.95 6.12 -4.14
CA ALA A 329 -13.94 6.78 -3.28
C ALA A 329 -15.18 7.24 -4.07
N GLY A 330 -16.23 7.59 -3.32
CA GLY A 330 -17.49 8.17 -3.79
C GLY A 330 -17.73 9.53 -3.16
N HIS A 331 -18.96 9.75 -2.65
CA HIS A 331 -19.46 10.91 -1.89
C HIS A 331 -19.51 12.21 -2.67
N THR A 332 -18.39 12.57 -3.28
CA THR A 332 -18.34 13.71 -4.17
C THR A 332 -18.89 13.30 -5.53
N HIS A 333 -20.07 13.81 -5.85
CA HIS A 333 -20.85 13.41 -7.01
C HIS A 333 -20.30 13.97 -8.33
N ASN A 334 -19.12 13.51 -8.74
CA ASN A 334 -18.50 13.72 -10.04
C ASN A 334 -17.37 12.69 -10.24
N TYR A 335 -16.68 12.76 -11.37
CA TYR A 335 -15.46 12.00 -11.58
C TYR A 335 -14.25 12.88 -11.30
N GLN A 336 -13.30 12.37 -10.52
CA GLN A 336 -12.00 13.02 -10.36
C GLN A 336 -10.88 12.00 -10.24
N ARG A 337 -9.69 12.45 -10.59
CA ARG A 337 -8.45 11.69 -10.42
C ARG A 337 -7.31 12.55 -9.93
N TYR A 338 -6.61 12.01 -8.95
CA TYR A 338 -5.38 12.58 -8.39
C TYR A 338 -4.22 11.62 -8.56
N SER A 339 -3.01 12.17 -8.65
CA SER A 339 -1.76 11.42 -8.52
C SER A 339 -0.94 12.03 -7.39
N VAL A 340 -1.04 11.44 -6.21
CA VAL A 340 -0.38 11.93 -5.01
C VAL A 340 0.84 11.07 -4.81
N GLU A 341 2.01 11.65 -5.05
CA GLU A 341 3.31 10.98 -4.84
C GLU A 341 3.45 9.60 -5.54
N GLY A 342 2.71 9.40 -6.64
CA GLY A 342 2.70 8.17 -7.43
C GLY A 342 1.57 7.20 -7.12
N ILE A 343 0.78 7.42 -6.07
CA ILE A 343 -0.47 6.69 -5.82
C ILE A 343 -1.61 7.36 -6.57
N THR A 344 -2.45 6.57 -7.21
CA THR A 344 -3.62 7.07 -7.94
C THR A 344 -4.84 7.04 -7.03
N TYR A 345 -5.56 8.16 -6.94
CA TYR A 345 -6.83 8.26 -6.22
C TYR A 345 -7.92 8.58 -7.21
N PHE A 346 -9.03 7.84 -7.14
CA PHE A 346 -10.21 8.03 -7.98
C PHE A 346 -11.41 8.39 -7.12
N ILE A 347 -12.14 9.43 -7.52
CA ILE A 347 -13.50 9.71 -7.05
C ILE A 347 -14.44 9.29 -8.19
N VAL A 348 -15.41 8.44 -7.87
CA VAL A 348 -16.31 7.80 -8.85
C VAL A 348 -17.78 7.97 -8.44
N GLY A 349 -18.16 9.16 -7.94
CA GLY A 349 -19.54 9.51 -7.60
C GLY A 349 -20.39 9.86 -8.82
N THR A 350 -20.47 8.93 -9.78
CA THR A 350 -21.08 9.19 -11.10
C THR A 350 -22.25 8.26 -11.41
N ALA A 351 -22.72 7.45 -10.45
CA ALA A 351 -23.74 6.46 -10.72
C ALA A 351 -25.16 7.05 -10.82
N GLY A 352 -25.51 8.09 -10.06
CA GLY A 352 -26.86 8.66 -10.10
C GLY A 352 -27.10 9.92 -9.27
N GLY A 353 -26.35 10.11 -8.18
CA GLY A 353 -26.53 11.19 -7.21
C GLY A 353 -26.49 12.62 -7.79
N ARG A 354 -26.82 13.60 -6.95
CA ARG A 354 -26.85 15.03 -7.32
C ARG A 354 -25.44 15.52 -7.67
N PHE A 355 -25.18 15.80 -8.94
CA PHE A 355 -23.85 16.23 -9.36
C PHE A 355 -23.36 17.48 -8.65
N ALA A 356 -22.09 17.44 -8.28
CA ALA A 356 -21.35 18.55 -7.71
C ALA A 356 -20.48 19.17 -8.82
N ASP A 357 -20.68 20.46 -9.12
CA ASP A 357 -19.99 21.17 -10.20
C ASP A 357 -18.53 21.44 -9.87
N ILE A 358 -17.62 21.19 -10.82
CA ILE A 358 -16.19 21.51 -10.69
C ILE A 358 -15.93 22.90 -11.28
N ASN A 359 -15.75 23.94 -10.45
CA ASN A 359 -15.57 25.31 -10.94
C ASN A 359 -14.10 25.66 -11.19
N ALA A 360 -13.83 26.40 -12.27
CA ALA A 360 -12.47 26.82 -12.64
C ALA A 360 -11.80 27.79 -11.62
N GLY A 361 -12.57 28.37 -10.69
CA GLY A 361 -12.08 29.24 -9.62
C GLY A 361 -11.78 28.53 -8.30
N ASP A 362 -12.15 27.25 -8.18
CA ASP A 362 -11.95 26.50 -6.95
C ASP A 362 -10.48 26.09 -6.80
N PRO A 363 -9.93 26.11 -5.56
CA PRO A 363 -8.56 25.70 -5.35
C PRO A 363 -8.44 24.19 -5.56
N TYR A 364 -7.66 23.80 -6.57
CA TYR A 364 -7.28 22.40 -6.74
C TYR A 364 -6.07 22.08 -5.87
N ALA A 365 -6.07 20.90 -5.23
CA ALA A 365 -4.85 20.34 -4.67
C ALA A 365 -3.80 20.19 -5.78
N VAL A 366 -2.51 20.35 -5.44
CA VAL A 366 -1.39 20.26 -6.39
C VAL A 366 -1.30 18.91 -7.13
N TRP A 367 -1.99 17.90 -6.62
CA TRP A 367 -2.02 16.53 -7.11
C TRP A 367 -3.18 16.23 -8.07
N TYR A 368 -4.10 17.18 -8.27
CA TYR A 368 -5.23 17.02 -9.20
C TYR A 368 -4.74 16.78 -10.63
N GLN A 369 -5.37 15.86 -11.34
CA GLN A 369 -4.97 15.50 -12.70
C GLN A 369 -6.11 15.73 -13.70
N PHE A 370 -7.31 15.27 -13.38
CA PHE A 370 -8.45 15.30 -14.28
C PHE A 370 -9.75 15.16 -13.49
N GLY A 371 -10.83 15.70 -14.03
CA GLY A 371 -12.16 15.57 -13.45
C GLY A 371 -13.23 16.10 -14.39
N GLU A 372 -14.41 15.51 -14.28
CA GLU A 372 -15.57 15.76 -15.12
C GLU A 372 -16.83 15.67 -14.26
N THR A 373 -17.78 16.57 -14.46
CA THR A 373 -19.05 16.61 -13.71
C THR A 373 -20.24 16.50 -14.65
N ARG A 374 -21.42 16.21 -14.09
CA ARG A 374 -22.69 16.06 -14.82
C ARG A 374 -22.67 14.97 -15.89
N LYS A 375 -21.83 13.95 -15.69
CA LYS A 375 -21.74 12.76 -16.53
C LYS A 375 -22.03 11.52 -15.69
N LEU A 376 -23.02 10.74 -16.14
CA LEU A 376 -23.34 9.45 -15.54
C LEU A 376 -22.36 8.40 -16.07
N GLY A 377 -21.84 7.53 -15.22
CA GLY A 377 -20.81 6.58 -15.64
C GLY A 377 -20.32 5.63 -14.55
N TYR A 378 -19.23 4.96 -14.88
CA TYR A 378 -18.52 4.01 -14.02
C TYR A 378 -17.06 3.89 -14.42
N LEU A 379 -16.22 3.42 -13.49
CA LEU A 379 -14.81 3.16 -13.75
C LEU A 379 -14.59 1.66 -14.00
N LYS A 380 -14.11 1.28 -15.18
CA LYS A 380 -13.75 -0.12 -15.51
C LYS A 380 -12.27 -0.33 -15.31
N VAL A 381 -11.88 -1.25 -14.42
CA VAL A 381 -10.48 -1.49 -14.05
C VAL A 381 -10.07 -2.91 -14.43
N THR A 382 -9.12 -3.04 -15.34
CA THR A 382 -8.49 -4.31 -15.71
C THR A 382 -7.15 -4.43 -15.01
N VAL A 383 -6.97 -5.52 -14.26
CA VAL A 383 -5.75 -5.81 -13.49
C VAL A 383 -5.00 -6.93 -14.17
N ASP A 384 -3.69 -6.73 -14.38
CA ASP A 384 -2.77 -7.73 -14.88
C ASP A 384 -1.63 -7.94 -13.86
N PRO A 385 -1.79 -8.91 -12.94
CA PRO A 385 -0.77 -9.22 -11.94
C PRO A 385 0.52 -9.80 -12.53
N THR A 386 0.49 -10.27 -13.78
CA THR A 386 1.67 -10.83 -14.46
C THR A 386 2.56 -9.72 -14.99
N ASN A 387 1.96 -8.66 -15.54
CA ASN A 387 2.68 -7.49 -16.05
C ASN A 387 2.81 -6.35 -15.03
N ASN A 388 2.37 -6.58 -13.78
CA ASN A 388 2.46 -5.62 -12.67
C ASN A 388 1.77 -4.28 -12.96
N VAL A 389 0.64 -4.31 -13.66
CA VAL A 389 -0.11 -3.11 -14.05
C VAL A 389 -1.60 -3.27 -13.83
N ALA A 390 -2.28 -2.15 -13.60
CA ALA A 390 -3.71 -2.03 -13.73
C ALA A 390 -4.05 -0.88 -14.67
N THR A 391 -5.13 -1.02 -15.43
CA THR A 391 -5.63 0.00 -16.35
C THR A 391 -7.07 0.32 -16.00
N ALA A 392 -7.31 1.57 -15.61
CA ALA A 392 -8.64 2.11 -15.33
C ALA A 392 -9.14 2.93 -16.53
N LYS A 393 -10.41 2.72 -16.91
CA LYS A 393 -11.09 3.47 -17.96
C LYS A 393 -12.34 4.11 -17.37
N GLN A 394 -12.41 5.43 -17.40
CA GLN A 394 -13.64 6.14 -17.03
C GLN A 394 -14.60 6.09 -18.21
N ILE A 395 -15.75 5.44 -18.01
CA ILE A 395 -16.78 5.26 -19.03
C ILE A 395 -17.99 6.09 -18.64
N PHE A 396 -18.34 7.07 -19.48
CA PHE A 396 -19.57 7.82 -19.35
C PHE A 396 -20.65 7.26 -20.29
N VAL A 397 -21.85 7.10 -19.75
CA VAL A 397 -23.01 6.53 -20.44
C VAL A 397 -24.05 7.58 -20.79
N ALA A 398 -24.07 8.71 -20.06
CA ALA A 398 -24.95 9.83 -20.36
C ALA A 398 -24.43 11.13 -19.73
N SER A 399 -25.04 12.27 -20.09
CA SER A 399 -24.93 13.54 -19.36
C SER A 399 -26.28 14.07 -18.92
N VAL A 400 -26.28 14.86 -17.85
CA VAL A 400 -27.46 15.56 -17.33
C VAL A 400 -27.31 17.08 -17.48
N LYS A 401 -28.43 17.82 -17.45
CA LYS A 401 -28.45 19.29 -17.60
C LYS A 401 -27.95 20.04 -16.35
N GLU A 402 -27.73 21.35 -16.50
CA GLU A 402 -27.14 22.24 -15.50
C GLU A 402 -28.03 22.53 -14.27
N ASP A 403 -29.34 22.49 -14.41
CA ASP A 403 -30.28 22.94 -13.39
C ASP A 403 -31.01 21.79 -12.66
N ASP A 404 -30.62 20.54 -12.96
CA ASP A 404 -31.31 19.32 -12.52
C ASP A 404 -32.84 19.35 -12.80
N SER A 405 -33.32 20.21 -13.70
CA SER A 405 -34.75 20.47 -13.92
C SER A 405 -35.37 19.61 -15.02
N ASP A 406 -34.52 19.06 -15.90
CA ASP A 406 -34.88 18.08 -16.94
C ASP A 406 -34.11 16.78 -16.70
N GLU A 407 -34.82 15.79 -16.20
CA GLU A 407 -34.26 14.52 -15.74
C GLU A 407 -33.99 13.53 -16.87
N THR A 408 -34.22 13.87 -18.14
CA THR A 408 -33.90 12.96 -19.25
C THR A 408 -32.43 13.09 -19.62
N PRO A 409 -31.57 12.11 -19.32
CA PRO A 409 -30.15 12.22 -19.64
C PRO A 409 -29.95 12.16 -21.16
N HIS A 410 -28.97 12.89 -21.66
CA HIS A 410 -28.46 12.69 -23.00
C HIS A 410 -27.56 11.46 -23.00
N VAL A 411 -28.09 10.32 -23.46
CA VAL A 411 -27.40 9.03 -23.48
C VAL A 411 -26.38 8.98 -24.61
N TYR A 412 -25.19 8.47 -24.30
CA TYR A 412 -24.15 8.19 -25.28
C TYR A 412 -24.28 6.75 -25.80
N ASP A 413 -24.37 6.60 -27.11
CA ASP A 413 -24.36 5.29 -27.77
C ASP A 413 -23.38 5.30 -28.96
N PRO A 414 -22.22 4.62 -28.86
CA PRO A 414 -21.74 3.85 -27.70
C PRO A 414 -21.33 4.76 -26.52
N PRO A 415 -21.20 4.21 -25.29
CA PRO A 415 -20.62 4.91 -24.15
C PRO A 415 -19.23 5.50 -24.46
N VAL A 416 -18.94 6.66 -23.87
CA VAL A 416 -17.71 7.43 -24.10
C VAL A 416 -16.64 7.02 -23.09
N ILE A 417 -15.44 6.68 -23.55
CA ILE A 417 -14.26 6.55 -22.69
C ILE A 417 -13.64 7.94 -22.54
N ALA A 418 -13.82 8.55 -21.37
CA ALA A 418 -13.31 9.89 -21.09
C ALA A 418 -11.81 9.88 -20.80
N GLU A 419 -11.33 8.84 -20.12
CA GLU A 419 -9.92 8.70 -19.78
C GLU A 419 -9.53 7.21 -19.72
N THR A 420 -8.28 6.92 -20.06
CA THR A 420 -7.62 5.63 -19.79
C THR A 420 -6.31 5.89 -19.03
N VAL A 421 -6.19 5.31 -17.84
CA VAL A 421 -5.00 5.45 -16.97
C VAL A 421 -4.43 4.07 -16.70
N THR A 422 -3.16 3.89 -17.03
CA THR A 422 -2.39 2.73 -16.59
C THR A 422 -1.47 3.14 -15.45
N PHE A 423 -1.54 2.39 -14.35
CA PHE A 423 -0.72 2.62 -13.16
C PHE A 423 -0.15 1.27 -12.65
N PRO A 424 1.00 1.30 -11.98
CA PRO A 424 1.65 0.07 -11.53
C PRO A 424 0.84 -0.58 -10.41
N LEU A 425 0.87 -1.91 -10.37
CA LEU A 425 0.60 -2.63 -9.14
C LEU A 425 1.78 -2.38 -8.20
N ARG A 426 1.49 -1.76 -7.07
CA ARG A 426 2.48 -1.36 -6.08
C ARG A 426 2.44 -2.30 -4.89
N THR A 427 3.64 -2.64 -4.46
CA THR A 427 3.95 -3.21 -3.17
C THR A 427 4.98 -2.28 -2.53
N VAL A 428 5.14 -2.36 -1.20
CA VAL A 428 6.26 -1.74 -0.47
C VAL A 428 7.63 -1.99 -1.14
N TYR A 429 7.74 -3.06 -1.92
CA TYR A 429 8.98 -3.64 -2.41
C TYR A 429 9.47 -3.14 -3.79
N MET A 430 8.93 -2.06 -4.36
CA MET A 430 9.25 -1.68 -5.76
C MET A 430 9.77 -0.26 -5.99
N SER A 431 10.18 0.49 -4.97
CA SER A 431 11.08 1.64 -5.20
C SER A 431 12.52 1.16 -5.26
N ASN A 432 13.04 0.99 -6.47
CA ASN A 432 14.45 0.68 -6.72
C ASN A 432 15.39 1.89 -6.47
N ALA A 433 14.87 2.95 -5.84
CA ALA A 433 15.66 4.13 -5.51
C ALA A 433 16.45 3.88 -4.22
N GLY A 434 17.69 4.33 -4.19
CA GLY A 434 18.55 4.18 -3.03
C GLY A 434 19.73 5.14 -3.06
N TRP A 435 20.30 5.36 -1.89
CA TRP A 435 21.52 6.14 -1.73
C TRP A 435 22.60 5.32 -1.06
N ALA A 436 23.84 5.60 -1.41
CA ALA A 436 25.02 5.12 -0.72
C ALA A 436 25.88 6.32 -0.31
N ILE A 437 26.62 6.18 0.79
CA ILE A 437 27.55 7.18 1.26
C ILE A 437 28.86 6.51 1.66
N GLY A 438 29.96 7.19 1.38
CA GLY A 438 31.31 6.71 1.64
C GLY A 438 32.30 7.87 1.73
N ASN A 439 33.59 7.55 1.86
CA ASN A 439 34.66 8.54 1.97
C ASN A 439 35.61 8.47 0.79
N ASP A 440 35.99 9.63 0.25
CA ASP A 440 37.12 9.74 -0.67
C ASP A 440 38.47 9.62 0.09
N PRO A 441 39.63 9.64 -0.62
CA PRO A 441 40.94 9.55 0.03
C PRO A 441 41.26 10.73 0.96
N ASP A 442 40.62 11.88 0.75
CA ASP A 442 40.76 13.11 1.54
C ASP A 442 39.78 13.17 2.72
N LYS A 443 39.10 12.05 3.03
CA LYS A 443 38.14 11.92 4.14
C LYS A 443 36.88 12.80 3.98
N THR A 444 36.56 13.20 2.76
CA THR A 444 35.31 13.89 2.45
C THR A 444 34.23 12.90 2.04
N ALA A 445 33.02 13.08 2.57
CA ALA A 445 31.89 12.25 2.21
C ALA A 445 31.50 12.39 0.73
N VAL A 446 31.30 11.25 0.07
CA VAL A 446 30.74 11.13 -1.28
C VAL A 446 29.40 10.43 -1.20
N ILE A 447 28.37 11.05 -1.76
CA ILE A 447 27.01 10.50 -1.84
C ILE A 447 26.75 10.00 -3.26
N LEU A 448 26.27 8.77 -3.37
CA LEU A 448 25.81 8.17 -4.61
C LEU A 448 24.29 7.95 -4.55
N HIS A 449 23.62 8.07 -5.70
CA HIS A 449 22.20 7.77 -5.85
C HIS A 449 21.96 6.84 -7.03
N THR A 450 20.97 5.97 -6.88
CA THR A 450 20.41 5.13 -7.94
C THR A 450 18.90 5.25 -7.95
N ASP A 451 18.28 5.22 -9.12
CA ASP A 451 16.84 5.13 -9.30
C ASP A 451 16.37 3.76 -9.82
N ASN A 452 17.32 2.85 -10.08
CA ASN A 452 17.10 1.61 -10.82
C ASN A 452 17.71 0.36 -10.17
N GLY A 453 17.93 0.41 -8.86
CA GLY A 453 18.28 -0.76 -8.04
C GLY A 453 19.79 -1.02 -8.03
N GLY A 454 20.57 0.03 -8.33
CA GLY A 454 22.02 -0.01 -8.39
C GLY A 454 22.60 -0.30 -9.76
N LYS A 455 21.77 -0.58 -10.78
CA LYS A 455 22.26 -0.85 -12.15
C LYS A 455 23.10 0.30 -12.67
N THR A 456 22.73 1.53 -12.33
CA THR A 456 23.56 2.74 -12.48
C THR A 456 23.53 3.55 -11.21
N TRP A 457 24.66 4.22 -10.94
CA TRP A 457 24.85 5.12 -9.82
C TRP A 457 25.38 6.47 -10.30
N GLU A 458 24.96 7.54 -9.64
CA GLU A 458 25.41 8.90 -9.93
C GLU A 458 25.93 9.56 -8.66
N VAL A 459 27.08 10.24 -8.75
CA VAL A 459 27.58 11.11 -7.67
C VAL A 459 26.61 12.28 -7.50
N GLN A 460 26.26 12.60 -6.26
CA GLN A 460 25.27 13.63 -5.94
C GLN A 460 25.88 14.80 -5.17
N GLY A 461 25.27 15.98 -5.35
CA GLY A 461 25.59 17.19 -4.62
C GLY A 461 26.96 17.80 -4.94
N ASP A 462 27.29 18.88 -4.23
CA ASP A 462 28.56 19.59 -4.33
C ASP A 462 29.40 19.32 -3.08
N GLY A 463 30.34 18.37 -3.19
CA GLY A 463 31.21 17.96 -2.08
C GLY A 463 32.04 19.09 -1.46
N SER A 464 32.22 20.21 -2.17
CA SER A 464 32.94 21.36 -1.61
C SER A 464 32.20 22.01 -0.42
N LEU A 465 30.89 21.80 -0.31
CA LEU A 465 30.05 22.33 0.77
C LEU A 465 30.24 21.61 2.11
N TRP A 466 30.83 20.41 2.11
CA TRP A 466 31.09 19.60 3.31
C TRP A 466 32.50 18.99 3.28
N LYS A 467 33.44 19.67 2.63
CA LYS A 467 34.83 19.22 2.54
C LYS A 467 35.39 18.95 3.94
N GLY A 468 36.13 17.85 4.07
CA GLY A 468 36.71 17.37 5.33
C GLY A 468 35.79 16.46 6.14
N HIS A 469 34.47 16.61 6.00
CA HIS A 469 33.53 15.88 6.85
C HIS A 469 33.33 14.44 6.37
N ASN A 470 33.72 13.49 7.21
CA ASN A 470 33.54 12.06 6.95
C ASN A 470 32.08 11.65 6.88
N ALA A 471 31.78 10.66 6.04
CA ALA A 471 30.50 9.96 6.00
C ALA A 471 30.29 9.12 7.27
N ASN A 472 29.08 9.13 7.85
CA ASN A 472 28.69 8.17 8.88
C ASN A 472 27.46 7.36 8.50
N ASP A 473 26.37 8.02 8.07
CA ASP A 473 25.12 7.33 7.78
C ASP A 473 24.27 8.04 6.74
N ILE A 474 23.37 7.29 6.12
CA ILE A 474 22.42 7.78 5.12
C ILE A 474 21.08 7.06 5.25
N SER A 475 20.00 7.82 5.14
CA SER A 475 18.63 7.34 5.29
C SER A 475 17.76 7.82 4.13
N ALA A 476 17.27 6.86 3.35
CA ALA A 476 16.31 7.06 2.28
C ALA A 476 14.89 7.08 2.83
N VAL A 477 14.12 8.12 2.51
CA VAL A 477 12.70 8.23 2.88
C VAL A 477 11.82 7.80 1.72
N ASP A 478 12.06 8.40 0.55
CA ASP A 478 11.42 8.07 -0.71
C ASP A 478 12.36 8.39 -1.87
N LYS A 479 11.93 8.20 -3.12
CA LYS A 479 12.77 8.44 -4.31
C LYS A 479 13.27 9.88 -4.49
N ARG A 480 12.78 10.84 -3.70
CA ARG A 480 13.17 12.26 -3.77
C ARG A 480 13.87 12.74 -2.51
N THR A 481 13.65 12.08 -1.38
CA THR A 481 13.99 12.60 -0.06
C THR A 481 14.92 11.64 0.65
N ALA A 482 16.08 12.16 1.05
CA ALA A 482 17.06 11.43 1.84
C ALA A 482 17.82 12.37 2.77
N TRP A 483 18.33 11.81 3.86
CA TRP A 483 19.11 12.50 4.88
C TRP A 483 20.46 11.82 5.04
N ALA A 484 21.51 12.59 5.31
CA ALA A 484 22.85 12.05 5.56
C ALA A 484 23.46 12.68 6.80
N ALA A 485 24.21 11.87 7.56
CA ALA A 485 24.95 12.25 8.75
C ALA A 485 26.45 12.17 8.48
N LEU A 486 27.16 13.20 8.93
CA LEU A 486 28.59 13.37 8.71
C LEU A 486 29.31 13.88 9.98
N GLY A 487 30.64 13.79 9.95
CA GLY A 487 31.57 14.29 10.98
C GLY A 487 32.23 13.16 11.77
N GLY A 488 33.54 13.22 11.97
CA GLY A 488 34.33 12.13 12.55
C GLY A 488 35.01 12.48 13.87
N ASN A 489 35.19 11.47 14.72
CA ASN A 489 35.96 11.57 15.97
C ASN A 489 37.45 11.79 15.69
N ASP A 490 37.93 11.20 14.59
CA ASP A 490 39.35 11.17 14.22
C ASP A 490 39.81 12.44 13.49
N THR A 491 38.87 13.31 13.09
CA THR A 491 39.15 14.57 12.40
C THR A 491 38.99 15.81 13.30
N GLY A 492 38.33 15.67 14.46
CA GLY A 492 38.02 16.79 15.34
C GLY A 492 37.02 17.78 14.75
N GLU A 493 36.21 17.34 13.78
CA GLU A 493 35.27 18.18 13.03
C GLU A 493 33.86 18.13 13.61
N GLU A 494 33.14 19.25 13.45
CA GLU A 494 31.76 19.40 13.89
C GLU A 494 30.82 18.46 13.11
N GLY A 495 29.76 17.99 13.79
CA GLY A 495 28.74 17.18 13.15
C GLY A 495 27.95 17.94 12.10
N MET A 496 27.59 17.26 11.01
CA MET A 496 26.80 17.83 9.92
C MET A 496 25.66 16.91 9.49
N ILE A 497 24.51 17.51 9.15
CA ILE A 497 23.38 16.82 8.53
C ILE A 497 23.13 17.42 7.15
N LEU A 498 22.96 16.57 6.14
CA LEU A 498 22.53 16.96 4.80
C LEU A 498 21.12 16.46 4.54
N HIS A 499 20.36 17.21 3.73
CA HIS A 499 19.01 16.84 3.30
C HIS A 499 18.78 17.15 1.83
N THR A 500 18.25 16.19 1.09
CA THR A 500 17.75 16.38 -0.27
C THR A 500 16.23 16.21 -0.33
N LYS A 501 15.57 16.92 -1.26
CA LYS A 501 14.12 16.84 -1.53
C LYS A 501 13.83 16.65 -3.03
N ASP A 502 14.87 16.50 -3.83
CA ASP A 502 14.82 16.49 -5.30
C ASP A 502 15.56 15.30 -5.92
N GLY A 503 15.73 14.22 -5.16
CA GLY A 503 16.36 12.99 -5.61
C GLY A 503 17.88 13.05 -5.61
N GLY A 504 18.47 13.88 -4.75
CA GLY A 504 19.92 14.06 -4.63
C GLY A 504 20.51 15.17 -5.52
N LYS A 505 19.73 15.76 -6.43
CA LYS A 505 20.21 16.84 -7.32
C LYS A 505 20.78 18.01 -6.53
N THR A 506 20.15 18.35 -5.40
CA THR A 506 20.69 19.29 -4.44
C THR A 506 20.67 18.69 -3.03
N TRP A 507 21.76 18.93 -2.29
CA TRP A 507 21.90 18.60 -0.89
C TRP A 507 22.11 19.87 -0.10
N LYS A 508 21.27 20.09 0.92
CA LYS A 508 21.36 21.25 1.79
C LYS A 508 22.00 20.86 3.11
N VAL A 509 23.06 21.57 3.48
CA VAL A 509 23.59 21.55 4.85
C VAL A 509 22.54 22.11 5.80
N GLN A 510 22.21 21.38 6.85
CA GLN A 510 21.24 21.80 7.86
C GLN A 510 21.93 22.59 8.98
N ALA A 511 21.24 23.60 9.52
CA ALA A 511 21.71 24.32 10.69
C ALA A 511 21.41 23.48 11.94
N LEU A 512 22.47 23.10 12.68
CA LEU A 512 22.36 22.37 13.94
C LEU A 512 22.44 23.32 15.15
N PRO A 513 21.91 22.93 16.31
CA PRO A 513 22.11 23.68 17.56
C PRO A 513 23.60 23.82 17.88
N GLN A 514 24.06 25.01 18.33
CA GLN A 514 25.47 25.31 18.59
C GLN A 514 26.15 24.41 19.63
N VAL A 515 25.38 23.68 20.43
CA VAL A 515 25.88 22.71 21.42
C VAL A 515 26.38 21.41 20.78
N ILE A 516 26.07 21.16 19.51
CA ILE A 516 26.55 20.00 18.76
C ILE A 516 27.96 20.28 18.26
N GLN A 517 28.94 19.67 18.90
CA GLN A 517 30.36 19.80 18.54
C GLN A 517 30.96 18.50 18.01
N ASP A 518 30.34 17.36 18.28
CA ASP A 518 30.78 16.05 17.81
C ASP A 518 30.09 15.66 16.49
N GLY A 519 30.71 14.72 15.78
CA GLY A 519 30.15 14.09 14.58
C GLY A 519 28.74 13.53 14.79
N VAL A 520 27.88 13.68 13.77
CA VAL A 520 26.55 13.03 13.76
C VAL A 520 26.73 11.59 13.30
N LYS A 521 26.40 10.63 14.17
CA LYS A 521 26.65 9.20 13.92
C LYS A 521 25.49 8.47 13.25
N GLY A 522 24.26 8.76 13.67
CA GLY A 522 23.06 8.14 13.13
C GLY A 522 22.08 9.19 12.61
N ILE A 523 21.36 8.84 11.55
CA ILE A 523 20.25 9.64 11.01
C ILE A 523 19.17 8.69 10.48
N LYS A 524 17.92 8.97 10.82
CA LYS A 524 16.77 8.26 10.29
C LYS A 524 15.69 9.25 9.88
N GLY A 525 15.39 9.29 8.59
CA GLY A 525 14.21 9.98 8.09
C GLY A 525 12.97 9.11 8.27
N VAL A 526 11.96 9.61 8.99
CA VAL A 526 10.66 8.94 9.15
C VAL A 526 9.60 9.54 8.21
N GLY A 527 9.92 10.66 7.56
CA GLY A 527 9.12 11.27 6.51
C GLY A 527 9.84 12.43 5.83
N ARG A 528 9.20 13.06 4.84
CA ARG A 528 9.81 14.17 4.07
C ARG A 528 10.18 15.40 4.89
N LYS A 529 9.51 15.57 6.03
CA LYS A 529 9.71 16.69 6.94
C LYS A 529 10.25 16.24 8.28
N GLU A 530 10.34 14.95 8.54
CA GLU A 530 10.62 14.45 9.87
C GLU A 530 11.82 13.50 9.86
N ALA A 531 12.78 13.79 10.73
CA ALA A 531 13.96 12.99 10.90
C ALA A 531 14.50 13.08 12.34
N TRP A 532 15.12 11.98 12.76
CA TRP A 532 15.84 11.84 14.01
C TRP A 532 17.32 11.66 13.73
N ALA A 533 18.17 12.28 14.53
CA ALA A 533 19.61 12.14 14.42
C ALA A 533 20.21 11.97 15.81
N VAL A 534 21.41 11.43 15.86
CA VAL A 534 22.15 11.29 17.11
C VAL A 534 23.64 11.52 16.91
N GLY A 535 24.20 12.37 17.75
CA GLY A 535 25.64 12.60 17.82
C GLY A 535 26.38 11.45 18.48
N LEU A 536 27.68 11.35 18.22
CA LEU A 536 28.56 10.32 18.80
C LEU A 536 28.40 10.14 20.31
N HIS A 537 28.43 11.23 21.08
CA HIS A 537 28.34 11.20 22.54
C HIS A 537 26.92 11.53 23.04
N GLY A 538 25.90 11.27 22.22
CA GLY A 538 24.52 11.23 22.71
C GLY A 538 23.56 12.38 22.47
N PRO A 539 23.91 13.56 21.91
CA PRO A 539 22.88 14.54 21.58
C PRO A 539 21.87 13.94 20.59
N VAL A 540 20.67 13.63 21.09
CA VAL A 540 19.54 13.20 20.27
C VAL A 540 18.89 14.46 19.71
N MET A 541 18.68 14.47 18.40
CA MET A 541 18.13 15.60 17.66
C MET A 541 16.89 15.17 16.89
N HIS A 542 15.92 16.06 16.80
CA HIS A 542 14.70 15.86 16.02
C HIS A 542 14.38 17.08 15.18
N THR A 543 13.83 16.84 13.99
CA THR A 543 13.17 17.86 13.17
C THR A 543 11.84 17.30 12.69
N ASN A 544 10.83 18.16 12.61
CA ASN A 544 9.51 17.84 12.04
C ASN A 544 9.11 18.81 10.91
N ASN A 545 10.01 19.71 10.50
CA ASN A 545 9.77 20.78 9.53
C ASN A 545 10.69 20.72 8.30
N GLY A 546 11.29 19.55 8.07
CA GLY A 546 12.20 19.26 6.97
C GLY A 546 13.56 19.91 7.14
N GLY A 547 14.02 19.98 8.39
CA GLY A 547 15.36 20.41 8.78
C GLY A 547 15.55 21.93 8.85
N LYS A 548 14.46 22.71 8.75
CA LYS A 548 14.49 24.17 8.97
C LYS A 548 14.91 24.50 10.41
N ARG A 549 14.56 23.62 11.36
CA ARG A 549 15.01 23.67 12.74
C ARG A 549 15.24 22.25 13.25
N TRP A 550 16.35 22.07 13.95
CA TRP A 550 16.66 20.89 14.74
C TRP A 550 16.55 21.23 16.23
N GLU A 551 15.94 20.34 16.99
CA GLU A 551 15.75 20.48 18.44
C GLU A 551 16.48 19.35 19.16
N ILE A 552 17.13 19.67 20.28
CA ILE A 552 17.74 18.66 21.15
C ILE A 552 16.63 18.00 21.96
N VAL A 553 16.56 16.68 21.90
CA VAL A 553 15.60 15.87 22.66
C VAL A 553 16.28 15.37 23.92
N PRO A 554 15.82 15.77 25.12
CA PRO A 554 16.43 15.34 26.38
C PRO A 554 16.30 13.84 26.63
N THR A 555 17.35 13.24 27.18
CA THR A 555 17.39 11.83 27.63
C THR A 555 17.57 11.76 29.15
N PRO A 556 16.57 12.17 29.95
CA PRO A 556 16.72 12.33 31.39
C PRO A 556 17.11 11.01 32.07
N GLY A 557 18.19 11.05 32.87
CA GLY A 557 18.69 9.88 33.59
C GLY A 557 19.50 8.89 32.76
N ILE A 558 19.69 9.13 31.47
CA ILE A 558 20.50 8.27 30.58
C ILE A 558 21.70 9.06 30.08
N THR A 559 22.89 8.54 30.35
CA THR A 559 24.15 9.05 29.81
C THR A 559 24.57 8.17 28.64
N ILE A 560 24.49 8.71 27.42
CA ILE A 560 24.94 8.02 26.21
C ILE A 560 26.44 8.24 26.06
N LYS A 561 27.21 7.17 25.81
CA LYS A 561 28.67 7.23 25.81
C LYS A 561 29.31 7.16 24.44
N GLN A 562 28.87 6.27 23.56
CA GLN A 562 29.42 6.14 22.21
C GLN A 562 28.39 5.48 21.29
N VAL A 563 27.73 6.28 20.49
CA VAL A 563 26.72 5.82 19.54
C VAL A 563 27.37 5.22 18.31
N ASN A 564 26.94 4.00 17.96
CA ASN A 564 27.30 3.36 16.70
C ASN A 564 26.12 3.32 15.72
N ARG A 565 24.88 3.23 16.20
CA ARG A 565 23.70 3.17 15.35
C ARG A 565 22.46 3.80 15.98
N MET A 566 21.57 4.29 15.12
CA MET A 566 20.18 4.60 15.46
C MET A 566 19.28 4.01 14.38
N ASP A 567 18.10 3.56 14.79
CA ASP A 567 16.98 3.30 13.89
C ASP A 567 15.69 3.87 14.51
N VAL A 568 14.73 4.25 13.66
CA VAL A 568 13.43 4.80 14.05
C VAL A 568 12.34 4.28 13.13
N LEU A 569 11.24 3.80 13.73
CA LEU A 569 10.02 3.40 13.04
C LEU A 569 8.81 4.05 13.70
N GLY A 570 8.20 5.03 13.01
CA GLY A 570 7.12 5.83 13.59
C GLY A 570 7.61 6.59 14.82
N LYS A 571 7.14 6.19 16.01
CA LYS A 571 7.53 6.79 17.31
C LYS A 571 8.56 5.96 18.08
N ASP A 572 8.85 4.74 17.64
CA ASP A 572 9.80 3.85 18.29
C ASP A 572 11.22 4.18 17.82
N ILE A 573 12.08 4.60 18.76
CA ILE A 573 13.45 5.07 18.52
C ILE A 573 14.41 4.15 19.28
N TRP A 574 15.38 3.59 18.57
CA TRP A 574 16.39 2.72 19.12
C TRP A 574 17.78 3.27 18.85
N ILE A 575 18.64 3.28 19.87
CA ILE A 575 20.03 3.73 19.78
C ILE A 575 20.93 2.62 20.34
N ALA A 576 21.93 2.25 19.58
CA ALA A 576 23.00 1.34 19.99
C ALA A 576 24.18 2.16 20.52
N ASP A 577 24.31 2.18 21.85
CA ASP A 577 25.39 2.82 22.58
C ASP A 577 26.42 1.78 23.03
N PHE A 578 27.47 1.66 22.24
CA PHE A 578 28.56 0.74 22.45
C PHE A 578 29.26 0.95 23.80
N GLY A 579 29.40 2.20 24.24
CA GLY A 579 30.16 2.54 25.45
C GLY A 579 29.51 2.07 26.76
N ASN A 580 28.24 1.65 26.72
CA ASN A 580 27.48 1.23 27.89
C ASN A 580 27.32 -0.29 28.05
N GLY A 581 27.99 -1.11 27.22
CA GLY A 581 28.05 -2.57 27.40
C GLY A 581 26.66 -3.20 27.46
N GLU A 582 26.39 -3.96 28.53
CA GLU A 582 25.11 -4.64 28.74
C GLU A 582 23.88 -3.72 28.81
N ASN A 583 24.04 -2.42 29.05
CA ASN A 583 22.94 -1.43 29.10
C ASN A 583 22.99 -0.45 27.91
N GLY A 584 23.62 -0.86 26.81
CA GLY A 584 23.87 -0.02 25.65
C GLY A 584 22.69 0.14 24.68
N MET A 585 21.62 -0.65 24.81
CA MET A 585 20.42 -0.42 24.00
C MET A 585 19.56 0.65 24.67
N ILE A 586 19.41 1.80 24.03
CA ILE A 586 18.58 2.90 24.52
C ILE A 586 17.33 2.97 23.65
N HIS A 587 16.17 3.06 24.31
CA HIS A 587 14.87 2.95 23.65
C HIS A 587 13.91 4.03 24.11
N SER A 588 13.23 4.65 23.15
CA SER A 588 12.03 5.45 23.38
C SER A 588 10.87 4.92 22.52
N PRO A 589 9.75 4.47 23.11
CA PRO A 589 8.59 3.97 22.35
C PRO A 589 7.59 5.07 21.95
N ASP A 590 7.84 6.32 22.36
CA ASP A 590 6.85 7.40 22.37
C ASP A 590 7.33 8.71 21.73
N GLY A 591 8.29 8.61 20.82
CA GLY A 591 8.83 9.74 20.07
C GLY A 591 9.71 10.64 20.94
N GLY A 592 10.51 10.04 21.81
CA GLY A 592 11.50 10.73 22.64
C GLY A 592 10.93 11.38 23.91
N ARG A 593 9.70 11.04 24.34
CA ARG A 593 9.12 11.60 25.57
C ARG A 593 9.61 10.86 26.80
N THR A 594 9.72 9.54 26.72
CA THR A 594 10.31 8.68 27.74
C THR A 594 11.43 7.85 27.14
N TRP A 595 12.44 7.57 27.96
CA TRP A 595 13.62 6.81 27.56
C TRP A 595 13.95 5.74 28.60
N ARG A 596 14.44 4.59 28.12
CA ARG A 596 14.94 3.51 28.97
C ARG A 596 16.23 2.92 28.41
N GLN A 597 17.07 2.39 29.29
CA GLN A 597 18.19 1.51 28.93
C GLN A 597 17.71 0.07 29.06
N GLU A 598 17.77 -0.67 27.96
CA GLU A 598 17.43 -2.09 27.91
C GLU A 598 18.66 -2.92 28.22
N TYR A 599 18.45 -4.03 28.93
CA TYR A 599 19.50 -4.94 29.34
C TYR A 599 19.72 -6.05 28.30
N LEU A 600 20.95 -6.17 27.80
CA LEU A 600 21.41 -7.26 26.95
C LEU A 600 22.14 -8.32 27.79
N PRO A 601 21.55 -9.52 28.00
CA PRO A 601 22.18 -10.55 28.81
C PRO A 601 23.45 -11.10 28.14
N GLY A 602 24.52 -11.28 28.92
CA GLY A 602 25.76 -11.91 28.45
C GLY A 602 26.77 -10.97 27.76
N VAL A 603 26.48 -9.66 27.70
CA VAL A 603 27.40 -8.66 27.14
C VAL A 603 28.37 -8.16 28.21
N ASP A 604 29.66 -8.03 27.87
CA ASP A 604 30.68 -7.52 28.77
C ASP A 604 30.63 -5.99 28.93
N ARG A 605 31.02 -5.50 30.11
CA ARG A 605 31.17 -4.06 30.39
C ARG A 605 32.24 -3.46 29.48
N GLY A 606 31.79 -2.69 28.49
CA GLY A 606 32.65 -1.95 27.54
C GLY A 606 32.57 -2.42 26.09
N HIS A 607 31.82 -3.48 25.78
CA HIS A 607 31.63 -3.98 24.41
C HIS A 607 30.13 -4.04 24.09
N GLY A 608 29.49 -2.89 23.99
CA GLY A 608 28.05 -2.78 23.83
C GLY A 608 27.55 -3.11 22.42
N PRO A 609 26.25 -2.86 22.18
CA PRO A 609 25.63 -3.08 20.89
C PRO A 609 26.21 -2.17 19.81
N MET A 610 26.28 -2.68 18.58
CA MET A 610 26.82 -1.99 17.40
C MET A 610 25.72 -1.52 16.46
N THR A 611 24.58 -2.21 16.44
CA THR A 611 23.54 -2.01 15.44
C THR A 611 22.15 -1.91 16.07
N ALA A 612 21.20 -1.37 15.33
CA ALA A 612 19.79 -1.39 15.70
C ALA A 612 19.01 -1.54 14.39
N SER A 613 18.05 -2.48 14.35
CA SER A 613 17.15 -2.64 13.21
C SER A 613 15.76 -3.01 13.70
N ILE A 614 14.80 -2.11 13.48
CA ILE A 614 13.43 -2.21 13.97
C ILE A 614 12.57 -2.89 12.90
N VAL A 615 11.82 -3.91 13.31
CA VAL A 615 10.84 -4.58 12.44
C VAL A 615 9.44 -4.03 12.69
N ASN A 616 9.09 -3.82 13.97
CA ASN A 616 7.84 -3.21 14.45
C ASN A 616 8.00 -2.83 15.93
N LYS A 617 6.96 -2.24 16.55
CA LYS A 617 6.96 -1.81 17.97
C LYS A 617 7.34 -2.87 19.01
N LYS A 618 7.27 -4.16 18.67
CA LYS A 618 7.64 -5.28 19.55
C LYS A 618 8.97 -5.92 19.18
N VAL A 619 9.40 -5.79 17.93
CA VAL A 619 10.49 -6.60 17.39
C VAL A 619 11.61 -5.71 16.88
N ALA A 620 12.79 -5.88 17.46
CA ALA A 620 14.02 -5.23 17.03
C ALA A 620 15.19 -6.21 17.13
N TRP A 621 16.20 -5.98 16.30
CA TRP A 621 17.46 -6.73 16.25
C TRP A 621 18.63 -5.80 16.58
N THR A 622 19.64 -6.37 17.22
CA THR A 622 20.94 -5.72 17.44
C THR A 622 22.07 -6.75 17.35
N SER A 623 23.30 -6.26 17.19
CA SER A 623 24.52 -7.05 17.19
C SER A 623 25.48 -6.56 18.25
N VAL A 624 26.34 -7.45 18.75
CA VAL A 624 27.41 -7.12 19.72
C VAL A 624 28.78 -7.46 19.12
N ASN A 625 29.74 -6.54 19.26
CA ASN A 625 30.97 -6.48 18.45
C ASN A 625 31.89 -7.71 18.62
N LEU A 626 32.16 -8.17 19.84
CA LEU A 626 33.27 -9.11 20.07
C LEU A 626 32.97 -10.57 19.70
N GLN A 627 31.69 -10.94 19.64
CA GLN A 627 31.27 -12.31 19.40
C GLN A 627 30.49 -12.46 18.09
N GLY A 628 30.23 -11.35 17.40
CA GLY A 628 29.36 -11.33 16.22
C GLY A 628 28.02 -12.00 16.52
N GLU A 629 27.39 -11.66 17.65
CA GLU A 629 26.13 -12.24 18.09
C GLU A 629 24.96 -11.38 17.63
N LEU A 630 23.84 -12.02 17.26
CA LEU A 630 22.58 -11.30 17.07
C LEU A 630 21.63 -11.52 18.24
N TYR A 631 21.20 -10.39 18.76
CA TYR A 631 20.16 -10.30 19.77
C TYR A 631 18.85 -9.89 19.11
N ARG A 632 17.76 -10.43 19.64
CA ARG A 632 16.40 -10.06 19.25
C ARG A 632 15.52 -9.87 20.46
N THR A 633 14.69 -8.82 20.41
CA THR A 633 13.54 -8.65 21.30
C THR A 633 12.25 -8.95 20.54
N MET A 634 11.25 -9.48 21.23
CA MET A 634 9.90 -9.75 20.70
C MET A 634 8.79 -9.08 21.54
N ASP A 635 9.17 -8.29 22.54
CA ASP A 635 8.29 -7.64 23.51
C ASP A 635 8.59 -6.14 23.68
N GLY A 636 9.25 -5.53 22.68
CA GLY A 636 9.52 -4.09 22.67
C GLY A 636 10.66 -3.71 23.60
N GLY A 637 11.64 -4.60 23.79
CA GLY A 637 12.86 -4.33 24.53
C GLY A 637 12.88 -4.80 25.98
N LEU A 638 11.73 -5.24 26.51
CA LEU A 638 11.64 -5.70 27.90
C LEU A 638 12.53 -6.91 28.14
N THR A 639 12.65 -7.80 27.15
CA THR A 639 13.62 -8.87 27.14
C THR A 639 14.36 -8.97 25.81
N TRP A 640 15.64 -9.31 25.89
CA TRP A 640 16.51 -9.56 24.76
C TRP A 640 17.08 -10.97 24.85
N LYS A 641 17.03 -11.69 23.73
CA LYS A 641 17.55 -13.04 23.63
C LYS A 641 18.66 -13.10 22.59
N ILE A 642 19.76 -13.77 22.93
CA ILE A 642 20.78 -14.17 21.96
C ILE A 642 20.16 -15.29 21.11
N ASP A 643 19.62 -14.93 19.96
CA ASP A 643 18.98 -15.89 19.07
C ASP A 643 19.96 -16.46 18.04
N ALA A 644 21.10 -15.81 17.77
CA ALA A 644 22.13 -16.36 16.89
C ALA A 644 23.54 -16.08 17.45
N PRO A 645 24.06 -16.95 18.33
CA PRO A 645 25.38 -16.78 18.93
C PRO A 645 26.51 -17.11 17.94
N GLY A 646 27.63 -16.36 18.02
CA GLY A 646 28.86 -16.68 17.29
C GLY A 646 28.73 -16.72 15.78
N ILE A 647 27.87 -15.87 15.19
CA ILE A 647 27.62 -15.95 13.74
C ILE A 647 28.75 -15.34 12.91
N ALA A 648 29.70 -14.59 13.48
CA ALA A 648 30.81 -13.97 12.77
C ALA A 648 32.17 -14.25 13.43
N GLY A 649 33.27 -14.03 12.68
CA GLY A 649 34.65 -14.18 13.18
C GLY A 649 35.05 -13.14 14.24
N PRO A 650 36.34 -12.94 14.56
CA PRO A 650 36.81 -12.11 15.68
C PRO A 650 36.68 -10.58 15.47
N ASN A 651 35.77 -10.13 14.61
CA ASN A 651 35.58 -8.73 14.28
C ASN A 651 34.09 -8.32 14.35
N ASP A 652 33.85 -7.02 14.24
CA ASP A 652 32.55 -6.40 14.48
C ASP A 652 31.54 -6.63 13.35
N ILE A 653 30.27 -6.82 13.73
CA ILE A 653 29.13 -6.66 12.81
C ILE A 653 28.80 -5.17 12.73
N ASP A 654 29.09 -4.55 11.59
CA ASP A 654 28.96 -3.11 11.40
C ASP A 654 27.56 -2.65 10.98
N ASP A 655 26.76 -3.54 10.40
CA ASP A 655 25.38 -3.21 10.05
C ASP A 655 24.49 -4.45 9.99
N VAL A 656 23.24 -4.26 10.38
CA VAL A 656 22.18 -5.27 10.39
C VAL A 656 20.93 -4.68 9.75
N CYS A 657 20.28 -5.44 8.89
CA CYS A 657 18.98 -5.08 8.31
C CYS A 657 18.01 -6.25 8.45
N ALA A 658 17.05 -6.10 9.37
CA ALA A 658 16.02 -7.08 9.64
C ALA A 658 14.84 -6.93 8.66
N VAL A 659 14.58 -7.97 7.88
CA VAL A 659 13.49 -7.99 6.88
C VAL A 659 12.20 -8.60 7.42
N SER A 660 12.27 -9.28 8.56
CA SER A 660 11.11 -9.75 9.31
C SER A 660 11.48 -10.06 10.75
N ALA A 661 10.51 -10.44 11.57
CA ALA A 661 10.76 -10.79 12.96
C ALA A 661 11.79 -11.90 13.12
N ASP A 662 11.82 -12.85 12.19
CA ASP A 662 12.65 -14.05 12.26
C ASP A 662 13.82 -14.03 11.27
N GLU A 663 14.14 -12.89 10.65
CA GLU A 663 15.13 -12.87 9.58
C GLU A 663 15.85 -11.55 9.43
N ALA A 664 17.18 -11.60 9.42
CA ALA A 664 18.04 -10.44 9.28
C ALA A 664 19.27 -10.73 8.41
N TRP A 665 19.70 -9.70 7.69
CA TRP A 665 21.00 -9.64 7.04
C TRP A 665 21.99 -8.92 7.94
N ALA A 666 23.25 -9.32 7.89
CA ALA A 666 24.33 -8.70 8.65
C ALA A 666 25.62 -8.68 7.82
N VAL A 667 26.44 -7.66 8.04
CA VAL A 667 27.76 -7.53 7.40
C VAL A 667 28.85 -7.33 8.44
N GLN A 668 30.01 -7.92 8.18
CA GLN A 668 31.16 -7.88 9.07
C GLN A 668 32.34 -7.14 8.42
N ASN A 669 33.00 -6.33 9.23
CA ASN A 669 34.24 -5.66 8.89
C ASN A 669 35.43 -6.51 9.33
N GLY A 670 36.35 -6.85 8.41
CA GLY A 670 37.44 -7.78 8.68
C GLY A 670 38.18 -8.23 7.42
N ALA A 671 39.34 -8.88 7.61
CA ALA A 671 40.18 -9.40 6.52
C ALA A 671 39.41 -10.49 5.74
N ALA A 672 38.77 -10.09 4.63
CA ALA A 672 37.68 -10.76 3.90
C ALA A 672 36.30 -10.52 4.54
N GLY A 673 35.56 -9.54 4.02
CA GLY A 673 34.23 -9.17 4.48
C GLY A 673 33.23 -10.32 4.35
N TYR A 674 32.48 -10.55 5.42
CA TYR A 674 31.42 -11.55 5.48
C TYR A 674 30.07 -10.89 5.31
N VAL A 675 29.25 -11.46 4.43
CA VAL A 675 27.82 -11.19 4.35
C VAL A 675 27.11 -12.38 4.94
N MET A 676 26.15 -12.13 5.81
CA MET A 676 25.41 -13.18 6.50
C MET A 676 23.92 -12.91 6.41
N ARG A 677 23.16 -14.00 6.39
CA ARG A 677 21.72 -14.03 6.54
C ARG A 677 21.38 -15.05 7.62
N VAL A 678 20.63 -14.61 8.61
CA VAL A 678 20.16 -15.43 9.71
C VAL A 678 18.64 -15.55 9.62
N LYS A 679 18.14 -16.78 9.70
CA LYS A 679 16.72 -17.09 9.74
C LYS A 679 16.41 -17.99 10.93
N ILE A 680 15.42 -17.59 11.72
CA ILE A 680 14.95 -18.36 12.87
C ILE A 680 13.71 -19.16 12.46
N VAL A 681 13.70 -20.46 12.71
CA VAL A 681 12.57 -21.36 12.41
C VAL A 681 12.27 -22.18 13.64
N GLY A 682 11.22 -21.81 14.38
CA GLY A 682 10.97 -22.39 15.70
C GLY A 682 12.11 -22.03 16.65
N ASN A 683 12.87 -23.03 17.11
CA ASN A 683 14.06 -22.83 17.95
C ASN A 683 15.38 -22.93 17.17
N ASP A 684 15.31 -23.22 15.86
CA ASP A 684 16.50 -23.46 15.04
C ASP A 684 16.99 -22.17 14.38
N VAL A 685 18.32 -22.04 14.30
CA VAL A 685 19.00 -20.93 13.66
C VAL A 685 19.60 -21.41 12.35
N ILE A 686 19.08 -20.92 11.23
CA ILE A 686 19.59 -21.21 9.90
C ILE A 686 20.44 -20.03 9.47
N LYS A 687 21.76 -20.26 9.34
CA LYS A 687 22.72 -19.28 8.84
C LYS A 687 23.06 -19.58 7.38
N SER A 688 23.13 -18.53 6.57
CA SER A 688 23.75 -18.54 5.25
C SER A 688 24.80 -17.45 5.21
N ASP A 689 26.00 -17.76 4.73
CA ASP A 689 27.10 -16.81 4.66
C ASP A 689 27.79 -16.83 3.30
N TRP A 690 28.31 -15.66 2.94
CA TRP A 690 29.02 -15.41 1.70
C TRP A 690 30.28 -14.61 2.01
N THR A 691 31.37 -14.98 1.37
CA THR A 691 32.67 -14.31 1.50
C THR A 691 33.09 -13.71 0.18
N PHE A 692 33.63 -12.49 0.24
CA PHE A 692 34.15 -11.80 -0.92
C PHE A 692 35.56 -11.30 -0.59
N PRO A 693 36.62 -12.00 -1.03
CA PRO A 693 37.96 -11.90 -0.44
C PRO A 693 38.66 -10.54 -0.63
N ASN A 694 38.20 -9.72 -1.58
CA ASN A 694 38.84 -8.44 -1.92
C ASN A 694 38.21 -7.21 -1.22
N TYR A 695 37.07 -7.40 -0.57
CA TYR A 695 36.30 -6.30 0.01
C TYR A 695 35.93 -6.60 1.46
N VAL A 696 35.77 -5.53 2.21
CA VAL A 696 35.27 -5.49 3.58
C VAL A 696 33.94 -4.75 3.55
N TYR A 697 32.93 -5.22 4.29
CA TYR A 697 31.57 -4.67 4.18
C TYR A 697 31.13 -4.00 5.48
N GLU A 698 30.51 -2.84 5.29
CA GLU A 698 30.19 -1.87 6.33
C GLU A 698 28.69 -1.56 6.38
N GLY A 699 27.98 -1.73 5.26
CA GLY A 699 26.58 -1.36 5.14
C GLY A 699 25.76 -2.46 4.52
N VAL A 700 24.54 -2.65 5.03
CA VAL A 700 23.52 -3.50 4.42
C VAL A 700 22.19 -2.77 4.36
N SER A 701 21.50 -2.91 3.23
CA SER A 701 20.12 -2.47 3.07
C SER A 701 19.35 -3.59 2.38
N ALA A 702 18.25 -4.04 2.99
CA ALA A 702 17.41 -5.07 2.43
C ALA A 702 15.95 -4.60 2.46
N ILE A 703 15.30 -4.64 1.30
CA ILE A 703 13.87 -4.35 1.22
C ILE A 703 13.07 -5.60 1.54
N ASP A 704 13.58 -6.80 1.20
CA ASP A 704 12.92 -8.06 1.49
C ASP A 704 13.90 -9.25 1.59
N LYS A 705 13.32 -10.45 1.64
CA LYS A 705 14.01 -11.74 1.75
C LYS A 705 14.82 -12.12 0.50
N GLN A 706 14.60 -11.47 -0.63
CA GLN A 706 15.23 -11.74 -1.92
C GLN A 706 16.22 -10.65 -2.31
N HIS A 707 15.88 -9.40 -1.97
CA HIS A 707 16.55 -8.18 -2.39
C HIS A 707 17.35 -7.55 -1.25
N ALA A 708 18.68 -7.60 -1.38
CA ALA A 708 19.60 -6.97 -0.46
C ALA A 708 20.80 -6.36 -1.20
N TRP A 709 21.25 -5.21 -0.72
CA TRP A 709 22.43 -4.51 -1.18
C TRP A 709 23.46 -4.43 -0.05
N ILE A 710 24.72 -4.59 -0.41
CA ILE A 710 25.85 -4.66 0.53
C ILE A 710 26.91 -3.68 0.02
N GLY A 711 27.35 -2.78 0.89
CA GLY A 711 28.31 -1.73 0.58
C GLY A 711 29.58 -1.90 1.40
N GLY A 712 30.71 -1.61 0.79
CA GLY A 712 32.00 -1.82 1.41
C GLY A 712 33.17 -1.19 0.68
N TYR A 713 34.37 -1.47 1.18
CA TYR A 713 35.61 -0.98 0.62
C TYR A 713 36.68 -2.06 0.48
N ARG A 714 37.67 -1.80 -0.36
CA ARG A 714 38.71 -2.72 -0.74
C ARG A 714 39.60 -3.03 0.47
N GLY A 715 39.75 -4.31 0.80
CA GLY A 715 40.61 -4.73 1.90
C GLY A 715 42.07 -4.37 1.65
N MET A 716 42.83 -4.07 2.71
CA MET A 716 44.23 -3.61 2.63
C MET A 716 45.17 -4.56 1.87
N SER A 717 44.91 -5.87 1.93
CA SER A 717 45.70 -6.91 1.24
C SER A 717 45.23 -7.20 -0.19
N SER A 718 44.20 -6.51 -0.67
CA SER A 718 43.60 -6.77 -1.98
C SER A 718 44.39 -6.08 -3.10
N PRO A 719 44.30 -6.58 -4.34
CA PRO A 719 45.00 -5.99 -5.48
C PRO A 719 44.65 -4.51 -5.68
N SER A 720 45.67 -3.68 -5.91
CA SER A 720 45.53 -2.22 -5.94
C SER A 720 44.83 -1.67 -7.18
N GLU A 721 44.61 -2.51 -8.20
CA GLU A 721 43.84 -2.23 -9.41
C GLU A 721 42.32 -2.29 -9.21
N LEU A 722 41.85 -2.92 -8.12
CA LEU A 722 40.41 -2.98 -7.84
C LEU A 722 39.90 -1.61 -7.37
N PRO A 723 38.65 -1.22 -7.69
CA PRO A 723 38.04 -0.02 -7.12
C PRO A 723 38.09 -0.03 -5.60
N ARG A 724 38.27 1.14 -4.98
CA ARG A 724 38.24 1.31 -3.52
C ARG A 724 36.88 0.94 -2.94
N GLY A 725 35.79 1.27 -3.61
CA GLY A 725 34.42 0.96 -3.15
C GLY A 725 33.81 -0.22 -3.90
N SER A 726 32.88 -0.90 -3.23
CA SER A 726 32.04 -1.92 -3.85
C SER A 726 30.62 -1.85 -3.34
N ILE A 727 29.67 -2.10 -4.23
CA ILE A 727 28.28 -2.40 -3.90
C ILE A 727 27.91 -3.71 -4.59
N LEU A 728 27.37 -4.68 -3.83
CA LEU A 728 26.75 -5.89 -4.39
C LEU A 728 25.26 -5.87 -4.18
N HIS A 729 24.55 -6.56 -5.07
CA HIS A 729 23.11 -6.78 -4.99
C HIS A 729 22.79 -8.25 -5.21
N THR A 730 21.91 -8.80 -4.38
CA THR A 730 21.19 -10.04 -4.64
C THR A 730 19.73 -9.71 -4.91
N SER A 731 19.11 -10.39 -5.87
CA SER A 731 17.66 -10.37 -6.10
C SER A 731 16.98 -11.74 -5.90
N ASP A 732 17.71 -12.73 -5.40
CA ASP A 732 17.24 -14.11 -5.25
C ASP A 732 17.53 -14.69 -3.86
N GLY A 733 17.78 -13.83 -2.87
CA GLY A 733 18.01 -14.21 -1.49
C GLY A 733 19.44 -14.68 -1.19
N GLY A 734 20.39 -14.28 -2.01
CA GLY A 734 21.82 -14.55 -1.88
C GLY A 734 22.27 -15.78 -2.66
N ASN A 735 21.42 -16.36 -3.52
CA ASN A 735 21.87 -17.43 -4.42
C ASN A 735 22.84 -16.88 -5.46
N THR A 736 22.62 -15.64 -5.92
CA THR A 736 23.53 -14.91 -6.81
C THR A 736 23.78 -13.50 -6.31
N TRP A 737 25.00 -13.01 -6.56
CA TRP A 737 25.44 -11.66 -6.20
C TRP A 737 26.02 -10.96 -7.42
N VAL A 738 25.57 -9.73 -7.66
CA VAL A 738 26.00 -8.91 -8.79
C VAL A 738 26.68 -7.65 -8.28
N TYR A 739 27.94 -7.43 -8.67
CA TYR A 739 28.63 -6.18 -8.45
C TYR A 739 27.97 -5.05 -9.25
N GLN A 740 27.70 -3.94 -8.58
CA GLN A 740 27.19 -2.73 -9.20
C GLN A 740 28.35 -1.87 -9.71
N THR A 741 28.16 -1.22 -10.84
CA THR A 741 29.17 -0.31 -11.40
C THR A 741 29.05 1.05 -10.72
N LEU A 742 30.12 1.49 -10.06
CA LEU A 742 30.19 2.80 -9.44
C LEU A 742 30.74 3.85 -10.42
N PRO A 743 30.28 5.11 -10.38
CA PRO A 743 30.77 6.19 -11.23
C PRO A 743 32.16 6.69 -10.82
N VAL A 744 32.67 6.22 -9.68
CA VAL A 744 33.92 6.63 -9.04
C VAL A 744 34.65 5.39 -8.52
N ASN A 745 35.99 5.41 -8.59
CA ASN A 745 36.84 4.26 -8.24
C ASN A 745 37.58 4.44 -6.91
N ASP A 746 37.50 5.60 -6.30
CA ASP A 746 38.32 6.04 -5.17
C ASP A 746 37.49 6.38 -3.92
N VAL A 747 36.29 5.81 -3.79
CA VAL A 747 35.41 6.02 -2.63
C VAL A 747 35.25 4.74 -1.84
N ASP A 748 35.51 4.77 -0.54
CA ASP A 748 35.24 3.68 0.39
C ASP A 748 33.76 3.73 0.81
N ILE A 749 32.91 2.80 0.35
CA ILE A 749 31.47 2.81 0.66
C ILE A 749 31.24 2.32 2.09
N TRP A 750 30.55 3.11 2.90
CA TRP A 750 30.32 2.82 4.32
C TRP A 750 28.88 2.42 4.62
N LYS A 751 27.90 3.18 4.10
CA LYS A 751 26.48 2.93 4.41
C LYS A 751 25.65 3.09 3.15
N LEU A 752 24.51 2.40 3.10
CA LEU A 752 23.54 2.52 2.02
C LEU A 752 22.12 2.35 2.54
N SER A 753 21.17 2.99 1.89
CA SER A 753 19.77 2.95 2.26
C SER A 753 18.92 2.97 0.99
N PHE A 754 18.16 1.90 0.78
CA PHE A 754 17.16 1.81 -0.27
C PHE A 754 15.78 2.16 0.27
N VAL A 755 14.98 2.81 -0.55
CA VAL A 755 13.60 3.15 -0.19
C VAL A 755 12.80 1.86 0.03
N GLY A 756 12.11 1.79 1.17
CA GLY A 756 11.38 0.60 1.59
C GLY A 756 12.21 -0.39 2.42
N ALA A 757 13.52 -0.17 2.57
CA ALA A 757 14.35 -0.98 3.45
C ALA A 757 14.12 -0.61 4.92
N ARG A 758 14.03 -1.62 5.78
CA ARG A 758 13.90 -1.46 7.24
C ARG A 758 15.30 -1.36 7.84
N ARG A 759 15.90 -0.17 7.75
CA ARG A 759 17.30 0.08 8.15
C ARG A 759 17.48 1.35 8.95
#